data_AF-A0A8C0XG88-F1
#
_entry.id   AF-A0A8C0XG88-F1
#
_cell.length_a   1.000
_cell.length_b   1.000
_cell.length_c   1.000
_cell.angle_alpha   90.00
_cell.angle_beta   90.00
_cell.angle_gamma   90.00
#
_symmetry.space_group_name_H-M   'P 1'
#
loop_
_entity.id
_entity.type
_entity.pdbx_description
1 polymer ?
#
loop_
_entity_poly.entity_id
_entity_poly.type
_entity_poly.pdbx_seq_one_letter_code
_entity_poly.pdbx_strand_id
1 'polypeptide(L)'
;MSARLPLVLRQLGRPPRTPGLPRHLRAPCRASSGGGGGGVPEGLRGQGRLQNGQAWSSSGPGSPAPSARDSIKSFHNSKEVLSLLQEKNPTFKPVLAIIQAGDDNLMQEINQNLAEEAGLNITHICLPPDSGENEIINEILKINEDTRVHGLALQISEDSFSNKVLNALKPEKDVDGVTDINLGKLVRGDAHECFVSPVARATIELTEKSGVSLDGKKVLVIGAHGSLEAALQCLFQRRGSLTMSSPWKTSQLESKLQEADIVVLGSPKPEEIPPEWIQPGTTVLHCFHDFLSGKLRGGSPWVHGSGLIAEGDVSLLAAALRIQNMVSSGRRWLREQQHRRWQLHCLKLQPLSPVPSDIEISRGQTPKAVAVLAKEIGLLADEIETYGKSKAKVRLSLLERLKDQADGKYVIVAGWGGAAGGGYAQVIPMEEFNLHLTGDIHAITAANNLLAAAIDTRILHENTQTDKALYNRLVPLVNGVREFSEIQLARLKKLGINKTDPSALTEEEVSKFARLNIDPSTITWQRVVDTNDRFLRKITIGQASTEKGCSRQAQFDIAVASEIMAVLALTDSLADMKERLGRMVVASDKNGQPVTAEDLGVTGALTVLMKDAIKPNLMQTLEGTPVFVHAGPFANIAHGNSSVLADKIALKLVGEEGFVVTEAGFGADIGMEKFFNIKCRASGLVPNAVVLVATVRALKMHGGGPVTAGVPLKKEYTEENIQLVADGCCNLQKQIQIAQTDTRAEIDLVCELARRAGAFDAVPCYHWSLGGKGSVDLAQAVREAANKNSHFQFLYDVQLPIVEKIRTIAQTVYGAKDIELSPEAQSKIDRYTQQGFGNLPICMAKTHLSLSHQPEKKGVPRDFILPISDVRASIGAGFIYPLVGTMSTMPGLPTRPCFYDIDLDTETEQVKGLF
;
A
#
# COMPACT_ATOMS: atom_id res chain seq x y z
N MET A 1 -40.39 42.02 -10.75
CA MET A 1 -41.63 41.85 -9.94
C MET A 1 -41.45 40.55 -9.16
N SER A 2 -41.38 40.56 -7.82
CA SER A 2 -42.50 40.40 -6.87
C SER A 2 -43.15 38.99 -6.94
N ALA A 3 -43.31 38.20 -5.86
CA ALA A 3 -43.28 38.53 -4.43
C ALA A 3 -42.76 37.43 -3.48
N ARG A 4 -42.09 37.88 -2.40
CA ARG A 4 -42.15 37.50 -0.96
C ARG A 4 -42.55 36.06 -0.52
N LEU A 5 -41.62 35.37 0.18
CA LEU A 5 -41.58 35.03 1.63
C LEU A 5 -42.92 34.84 2.40
N PRO A 6 -43.00 33.88 3.37
CA PRO A 6 -42.22 33.96 4.63
C PRO A 6 -41.65 32.64 5.23
N LEU A 7 -40.86 32.80 6.31
CA LEU A 7 -40.25 31.72 7.11
C LEU A 7 -41.23 31.03 8.08
N VAL A 8 -40.87 29.83 8.54
CA VAL A 8 -41.23 29.32 9.88
C VAL A 8 -40.00 28.69 10.55
N LEU A 9 -39.65 29.18 11.74
CA LEU A 9 -38.70 28.57 12.67
C LEU A 9 -39.43 27.61 13.63
N ARG A 10 -38.83 26.47 13.98
CA ARG A 10 -39.19 25.71 15.20
C ARG A 10 -37.96 25.17 15.91
N GLN A 11 -38.10 24.99 17.22
CA GLN A 11 -37.00 24.86 18.18
C GLN A 11 -36.62 23.39 18.46
N LEU A 12 -35.35 23.15 18.81
CA LEU A 12 -34.87 21.87 19.31
C LEU A 12 -35.27 21.68 20.78
N GLY A 13 -36.09 20.67 21.08
CA GLY A 13 -36.43 20.26 22.44
C GLY A 13 -35.51 19.15 22.96
N ARG A 14 -35.01 19.29 24.20
CA ARG A 14 -34.38 18.19 24.96
C ARG A 14 -35.40 17.46 25.84
N PRO A 15 -35.30 16.13 25.93
CA PRO A 15 -35.37 15.46 27.25
C PRO A 15 -34.29 14.34 27.35
N PRO A 16 -34.25 13.52 28.42
CA PRO A 16 -33.94 13.93 29.80
C PRO A 16 -32.74 13.14 30.40
N ARG A 17 -32.36 13.45 31.64
CA ARG A 17 -31.40 12.65 32.46
C ARG A 17 -32.15 11.70 33.39
N THR A 18 -31.63 10.48 33.61
CA THR A 18 -31.64 9.67 34.87
C THR A 18 -31.07 8.26 34.59
N PRO A 19 -30.71 7.43 35.61
CA PRO A 19 -30.24 7.73 36.96
C PRO A 19 -28.80 7.14 37.16
N GLY A 20 -28.40 6.78 38.39
CA GLY A 20 -27.11 6.11 38.68
C GLY A 20 -27.15 5.22 39.94
N LEU A 21 -25.97 4.85 40.46
CA LEU A 21 -25.70 3.91 41.59
C LEU A 21 -25.81 2.41 41.22
N PRO A 22 -25.17 1.49 41.99
CA PRO A 22 -24.41 1.69 43.25
C PRO A 22 -22.93 1.25 43.22
N ARG A 23 -22.20 1.58 44.30
CA ARG A 23 -20.93 0.97 44.69
C ARG A 23 -21.17 -0.23 45.63
N HIS A 24 -20.23 -1.18 45.62
CA HIS A 24 -19.56 -1.84 46.77
C HIS A 24 -19.52 -3.37 46.70
N LEU A 25 -18.31 -3.92 46.89
CA LEU A 25 -18.04 -4.84 48.01
C LEU A 25 -16.53 -4.88 48.35
N ARG A 26 -16.25 -5.23 49.62
CA ARG A 26 -14.94 -5.52 50.23
C ARG A 26 -14.88 -7.03 50.53
N ALA A 27 -13.76 -7.71 50.79
CA ALA A 27 -12.35 -7.43 50.49
C ALA A 27 -11.49 -8.74 50.51
N PRO A 28 -10.70 -9.09 51.55
CA PRO A 28 -9.24 -9.10 51.43
C PRO A 28 -8.53 -10.45 51.71
N CYS A 29 -7.30 -10.61 51.21
CA CYS A 29 -6.16 -11.40 51.77
C CYS A 29 -4.98 -11.39 50.77
N ARG A 30 -3.70 -11.63 51.13
CA ARG A 30 -2.94 -11.49 52.40
C ARG A 30 -1.43 -11.41 52.01
N ALA A 31 -0.54 -10.98 52.91
CA ALA A 31 0.88 -10.78 52.58
C ALA A 31 1.82 -11.91 53.06
N SER A 32 2.82 -12.23 52.25
CA SER A 32 4.11 -12.87 52.60
C SER A 32 5.06 -12.71 51.39
N SER A 33 6.32 -12.26 51.41
CA SER A 33 7.43 -12.21 52.39
C SER A 33 8.41 -13.40 52.33
N GLY A 34 9.63 -13.15 51.84
CA GLY A 34 10.75 -14.10 51.76
C GLY A 34 10.96 -14.71 50.35
N GLY A 35 12.18 -15.01 49.90
CA GLY A 35 13.49 -14.70 50.50
C GLY A 35 14.61 -15.67 50.09
N GLY A 36 15.67 -15.17 49.43
CA GLY A 36 16.83 -15.96 49.00
C GLY A 36 16.63 -16.71 47.66
N GLY A 37 17.69 -17.17 46.98
CA GLY A 37 19.12 -16.92 47.24
C GLY A 37 20.05 -17.90 46.51
N GLY A 38 21.08 -17.37 45.83
CA GLY A 38 22.06 -18.15 45.04
C GLY A 38 21.60 -18.47 43.61
N GLY A 39 22.50 -18.70 42.65
CA GLY A 39 23.97 -18.58 42.69
C GLY A 39 24.59 -18.97 41.34
N VAL A 40 25.55 -18.21 40.83
CA VAL A 40 26.16 -18.38 39.50
C VAL A 40 27.70 -18.47 39.62
N PRO A 41 28.38 -19.43 38.96
CA PRO A 41 29.85 -19.49 38.93
C PRO A 41 30.49 -18.50 37.93
N GLU A 42 31.73 -18.10 38.22
CA GLU A 42 32.62 -17.29 37.35
C GLU A 42 33.18 -18.14 36.17
N GLY A 43 33.85 -17.60 35.13
CA GLY A 43 34.31 -16.23 34.85
C GLY A 43 34.41 -15.98 33.32
N LEU A 44 35.08 -14.95 32.78
CA LEU A 44 36.42 -14.45 33.09
C LEU A 44 36.55 -12.92 32.96
N ARG A 45 37.72 -12.37 33.35
CA ARG A 45 37.96 -10.92 33.51
C ARG A 45 38.59 -10.25 32.28
N GLY A 46 38.19 -9.00 32.04
CA GLY A 46 38.98 -7.96 31.37
C GLY A 46 38.64 -6.60 32.00
N GLN A 47 39.62 -5.91 32.60
CA GLN A 47 39.36 -4.68 33.36
C GLN A 47 39.82 -3.42 32.62
N GLY A 48 38.97 -2.39 32.63
CA GLY A 48 39.28 -1.02 32.22
C GLY A 48 38.42 -0.03 33.02
N ARG A 49 38.71 0.13 34.32
CA ARG A 49 37.96 1.04 35.19
C ARG A 49 38.35 2.50 34.95
N LEU A 50 37.37 3.33 34.61
CA LEU A 50 37.26 4.67 35.17
C LEU A 50 36.04 4.67 36.11
N GLN A 51 36.28 5.01 37.38
CA GLN A 51 35.22 5.15 38.39
C GLN A 51 34.98 6.63 38.64
N ASN A 52 33.73 7.07 38.57
CA ASN A 52 33.16 8.12 39.45
C ASN A 52 31.63 8.22 39.25
N GLY A 53 30.92 7.14 39.59
CA GLY A 53 29.46 7.12 39.64
C GLY A 53 28.91 7.51 41.02
N GLN A 54 28.95 8.80 41.37
CA GLN A 54 28.33 9.35 42.59
C GLN A 54 27.91 10.83 42.39
N ALA A 55 26.61 11.12 42.27
CA ALA A 55 26.09 12.50 42.33
C ALA A 55 24.58 12.66 42.63
N TRP A 56 23.75 11.60 42.69
CA TRP A 56 22.28 11.72 42.86
C TRP A 56 21.74 11.01 44.11
N SER A 57 22.27 11.35 45.29
CA SER A 57 21.54 11.22 46.57
C SER A 57 22.19 12.04 47.69
N SER A 58 21.38 12.45 48.68
CA SER A 58 21.73 13.19 49.89
C SER A 58 22.40 14.58 49.73
N SER A 59 21.56 15.61 49.74
CA SER A 59 21.84 16.86 50.48
C SER A 59 20.64 17.18 51.39
N GLY A 60 20.81 18.13 52.31
CA GLY A 60 19.90 18.34 53.46
C GLY A 60 18.50 18.90 53.14
N PRO A 61 17.68 19.19 54.18
CA PRO A 61 16.26 19.55 54.04
C PRO A 61 16.02 20.98 53.54
N GLY A 62 16.44 21.28 52.30
CA GLY A 62 15.90 22.36 51.49
C GLY A 62 14.85 21.79 50.52
N SER A 63 13.66 22.38 50.46
CA SER A 63 12.74 22.06 49.34
C SER A 63 13.36 22.54 48.03
N PRO A 64 13.37 21.73 46.95
CA PRO A 64 13.73 22.25 45.63
C PRO A 64 12.77 23.37 45.23
N ALA A 65 13.29 24.34 44.48
CA ALA A 65 12.54 25.51 44.02
C ALA A 65 11.28 25.12 43.23
N PRO A 66 10.23 25.96 43.18
CA PRO A 66 8.97 25.62 42.54
C PRO A 66 9.10 25.17 41.08
N SER A 67 9.99 25.81 40.32
CA SER A 67 10.30 25.52 38.91
C SER A 67 10.67 24.05 38.67
N ALA A 68 11.71 23.56 39.36
CA ALA A 68 12.22 22.20 39.18
C ALA A 68 11.16 21.11 39.49
N ARG A 69 10.24 21.36 40.43
CA ARG A 69 9.16 20.43 40.79
C ARG A 69 8.15 20.23 39.65
N ASP A 70 7.91 21.25 38.83
CA ASP A 70 6.95 21.13 37.72
C ASP A 70 7.56 20.54 36.45
N SER A 71 8.86 20.72 36.20
CA SER A 71 9.58 19.95 35.17
C SER A 71 9.45 18.45 35.45
N ILE A 72 9.72 18.03 36.70
CA ILE A 72 9.54 16.66 37.20
C ILE A 72 8.09 16.18 36.99
N LYS A 73 7.09 16.99 37.34
CA LYS A 73 5.67 16.61 37.24
C LYS A 73 5.17 16.46 35.80
N SER A 74 5.52 17.38 34.90
CA SER A 74 5.14 17.31 33.49
C SER A 74 5.79 16.09 32.81
N PHE A 75 7.07 15.88 33.12
CA PHE A 75 7.86 14.75 32.67
C PHE A 75 7.30 13.39 33.13
N HIS A 76 6.99 13.23 34.43
CA HIS A 76 6.41 11.99 34.95
C HIS A 76 5.07 11.64 34.28
N ASN A 77 4.18 12.61 34.08
CA ASN A 77 2.92 12.41 33.35
C ASN A 77 3.15 11.97 31.89
N SER A 78 4.15 12.54 31.19
CA SER A 78 4.55 12.07 29.85
C SER A 78 5.09 10.64 29.86
N LYS A 79 5.90 10.29 30.87
CA LYS A 79 6.48 8.96 31.07
C LYS A 79 5.40 7.90 31.35
N GLU A 80 4.48 8.16 32.28
CA GLU A 80 3.32 7.30 32.55
C GLU A 80 2.46 7.08 31.29
N VAL A 81 2.16 8.15 30.56
CA VAL A 81 1.42 8.07 29.29
C VAL A 81 2.17 7.22 28.26
N LEU A 82 3.49 7.38 28.14
CA LEU A 82 4.31 6.65 27.19
C LEU A 82 4.33 5.15 27.50
N SER A 83 4.54 4.78 28.77
CA SER A 83 4.44 3.39 29.22
C SER A 83 3.06 2.78 28.89
N LEU A 84 1.97 3.48 29.17
CA LEU A 84 0.61 3.03 28.84
C LEU A 84 0.32 2.91 27.32
N LEU A 85 1.11 3.58 26.46
CA LEU A 85 1.04 3.41 25.00
C LEU A 85 1.88 2.21 24.55
N GLN A 86 3.05 2.00 25.14
CA GLN A 86 3.95 0.87 24.87
C GLN A 86 3.36 -0.47 25.36
N GLU A 87 2.75 -0.51 26.55
CA GLU A 87 2.02 -1.68 27.07
C GLU A 87 0.91 -2.15 26.13
N LYS A 88 0.18 -1.20 25.53
CA LYS A 88 -0.93 -1.48 24.60
C LYS A 88 -0.46 -1.80 23.19
N ASN A 89 0.78 -1.44 22.84
CA ASN A 89 1.34 -1.61 21.50
C ASN A 89 2.81 -2.05 21.63
N PRO A 90 3.12 -3.32 21.92
CA PRO A 90 4.50 -3.75 22.23
C PRO A 90 5.53 -3.54 21.09
N THR A 91 5.06 -3.29 19.87
CA THR A 91 5.87 -2.91 18.69
C THR A 91 6.18 -1.41 18.61
N PHE A 92 5.43 -0.56 19.33
CA PHE A 92 5.57 0.90 19.31
C PHE A 92 6.82 1.32 20.09
N LYS A 93 7.90 1.58 19.36
CA LYS A 93 9.19 2.07 19.89
C LYS A 93 9.46 3.47 19.34
N PRO A 94 8.82 4.51 19.90
CA PRO A 94 8.95 5.88 19.40
C PRO A 94 10.40 6.39 19.47
N VAL A 95 10.92 6.78 18.31
CA VAL A 95 12.24 7.42 18.16
C VAL A 95 12.08 8.94 18.03
N LEU A 96 12.76 9.69 18.89
CA LEU A 96 13.04 11.11 18.73
C LEU A 96 14.33 11.26 17.91
N ALA A 97 14.26 11.89 16.75
CA ALA A 97 15.44 12.30 16.00
C ALA A 97 15.89 13.71 16.42
N ILE A 98 17.20 13.91 16.46
CA ILE A 98 17.84 15.20 16.69
C ILE A 98 18.83 15.41 15.55
N ILE A 99 18.69 16.51 14.81
CA ILE A 99 19.68 16.97 13.82
C ILE A 99 20.43 18.14 14.44
N GLN A 100 21.73 17.97 14.69
CA GLN A 100 22.63 18.97 15.25
C GLN A 100 23.60 19.46 14.18
N ALA A 101 23.77 20.79 14.07
CA ALA A 101 24.81 21.42 13.25
C ALA A 101 25.49 22.51 14.08
N GLY A 102 26.68 22.18 14.62
CA GLY A 102 27.41 23.00 15.59
C GLY A 102 27.81 22.23 16.86
N ASP A 103 28.60 22.87 17.73
CA ASP A 103 29.36 22.20 18.80
C ASP A 103 28.66 22.13 20.18
N ASP A 104 27.36 22.47 20.30
CA ASP A 104 26.62 22.39 21.58
C ASP A 104 26.15 20.97 21.92
N ASN A 105 26.95 20.31 22.75
CA ASN A 105 26.61 19.00 23.32
C ASN A 105 25.82 19.08 24.64
N LEU A 106 25.66 20.26 25.27
CA LEU A 106 25.03 20.38 26.59
C LEU A 106 23.51 20.24 26.50
N MET A 107 22.87 20.89 25.51
CA MET A 107 21.45 20.63 25.26
C MET A 107 21.19 19.29 24.58
N GLN A 108 22.18 18.72 23.88
CA GLN A 108 22.12 17.33 23.42
C GLN A 108 22.06 16.38 24.63
N GLU A 109 22.96 16.51 25.61
CA GLU A 109 22.99 15.72 26.84
C GLU A 109 21.69 15.84 27.66
N ILE A 110 21.14 17.05 27.82
CA ILE A 110 19.89 17.24 28.58
C ILE A 110 18.70 16.56 27.88
N ASN A 111 18.57 16.71 26.55
CA ASN A 111 17.55 16.00 25.78
C ASN A 111 17.75 14.48 25.86
N GLN A 112 18.99 14.01 25.79
CA GLN A 112 19.31 12.59 25.81
C GLN A 112 18.95 11.94 27.15
N ASN A 113 19.43 12.49 28.26
CA ASN A 113 19.13 11.97 29.59
C ASN A 113 17.61 11.91 29.88
N LEU A 114 16.85 12.94 29.49
CA LEU A 114 15.40 12.97 29.69
C LEU A 114 14.65 12.00 28.76
N ALA A 115 15.05 11.87 27.49
CA ALA A 115 14.42 10.92 26.58
C ALA A 115 14.72 9.46 26.97
N GLU A 116 15.96 9.15 27.38
CA GLU A 116 16.32 7.84 27.93
C GLU A 116 15.54 7.55 29.23
N GLU A 117 15.46 8.50 30.18
CA GLU A 117 14.66 8.30 31.40
C GLU A 117 13.16 8.11 31.06
N ALA A 118 12.63 8.78 30.04
CA ALA A 118 11.23 8.62 29.62
C ALA A 118 10.93 7.25 29.00
N GLY A 119 11.94 6.52 28.51
CA GLY A 119 11.76 5.30 27.72
C GLY A 119 11.52 5.56 26.23
N LEU A 120 12.06 6.66 25.70
CA LEU A 120 12.13 6.95 24.26
C LEU A 120 13.43 6.41 23.67
N ASN A 121 13.39 6.01 22.40
CA ASN A 121 14.60 5.82 21.61
C ASN A 121 15.06 7.17 21.04
N ILE A 122 16.35 7.31 20.77
CA ILE A 122 16.95 8.52 20.19
C ILE A 122 17.80 8.18 18.98
N THR A 123 17.69 8.99 17.92
CA THR A 123 18.63 9.00 16.80
C THR A 123 19.27 10.39 16.74
N HIS A 124 20.55 10.49 17.07
CA HIS A 124 21.31 11.73 16.91
C HIS A 124 22.04 11.75 15.57
N ILE A 125 21.91 12.84 14.82
CA ILE A 125 22.59 13.11 13.55
C ILE A 125 23.44 14.37 13.73
N CYS A 126 24.74 14.18 13.89
CA CYS A 126 25.72 15.26 13.88
C CYS A 126 26.06 15.60 12.41
N LEU A 127 25.77 16.84 12.00
CA LEU A 127 26.28 17.43 10.76
C LEU A 127 27.55 18.24 11.06
N PRO A 128 28.47 18.38 10.08
CA PRO A 128 29.57 19.34 10.14
C PRO A 128 29.10 20.76 10.54
N PRO A 129 29.86 21.51 11.36
CA PRO A 129 29.48 22.89 11.73
C PRO A 129 29.36 23.87 10.54
N ASP A 130 29.94 23.52 9.39
CA ASP A 130 29.88 24.25 8.13
C ASP A 130 28.83 23.71 7.13
N SER A 131 27.98 22.75 7.55
CA SER A 131 26.94 22.18 6.67
C SER A 131 25.93 23.21 6.16
N GLY A 132 25.72 23.20 4.85
CA GLY A 132 24.82 24.14 4.18
C GLY A 132 23.34 23.79 4.34
N GLU A 133 22.47 24.79 4.09
CA GLU A 133 21.00 24.69 4.12
C GLU A 133 20.45 23.42 3.44
N ASN A 134 21.00 23.05 2.27
CA ASN A 134 20.58 21.88 1.50
C ASN A 134 20.92 20.54 2.20
N GLU A 135 21.99 20.47 2.98
CA GLU A 135 22.40 19.25 3.69
C GLU A 135 21.49 19.00 4.89
N ILE A 136 21.20 20.06 5.65
CA ILE A 136 20.20 20.05 6.73
C ILE A 136 18.82 19.62 6.17
N ILE A 137 18.38 20.21 5.05
CA ILE A 137 17.12 19.81 4.38
C ILE A 137 17.15 18.34 3.95
N ASN A 138 18.26 17.83 3.41
CA ASN A 138 18.37 16.43 2.98
C ASN A 138 18.24 15.45 4.15
N GLU A 139 18.81 15.73 5.32
CA GLU A 139 18.61 14.88 6.51
C GLU A 139 17.19 15.00 7.10
N ILE A 140 16.61 16.21 7.11
CA ILE A 140 15.20 16.40 7.49
C ILE A 140 14.28 15.57 6.59
N LEU A 141 14.50 15.58 5.27
CA LEU A 141 13.71 14.80 4.31
C LEU A 141 13.88 13.28 4.51
N LYS A 142 15.11 12.78 4.75
CA LYS A 142 15.33 11.36 5.09
C LYS A 142 14.57 10.95 6.36
N ILE A 143 14.63 11.77 7.41
CA ILE A 143 14.00 11.48 8.71
C ILE A 143 12.48 11.66 8.68
N ASN A 144 11.96 12.51 7.81
CA ASN A 144 10.54 12.60 7.52
C ASN A 144 9.96 11.29 6.94
N GLU A 145 10.74 10.55 6.14
CA GLU A 145 10.33 9.27 5.55
C GLU A 145 10.58 8.05 6.46
N ASP A 146 11.42 8.16 7.49
CA ASP A 146 11.58 7.08 8.48
C ASP A 146 10.33 6.97 9.38
N THR A 147 9.52 5.94 9.16
CA THR A 147 8.30 5.66 9.92
C THR A 147 8.54 5.25 11.37
N ARG A 148 9.80 4.97 11.76
CA ARG A 148 10.21 4.71 13.15
C ARG A 148 10.41 6.01 13.92
N VAL A 149 10.68 7.12 13.24
CA VAL A 149 10.82 8.45 13.84
C VAL A 149 9.46 9.12 13.95
N HIS A 150 9.09 9.47 15.18
CA HIS A 150 7.79 10.08 15.49
C HIS A 150 7.94 11.56 15.88
N GLY A 151 9.15 12.03 16.16
CA GLY A 151 9.45 13.44 16.38
C GLY A 151 10.85 13.78 15.91
N LEU A 152 11.04 15.01 15.43
CA LEU A 152 12.31 15.55 14.97
C LEU A 152 12.51 16.94 15.59
N ALA A 153 13.63 17.10 16.30
CA ALA A 153 14.12 18.35 16.86
C ALA A 153 15.33 18.87 16.06
N LEU A 154 15.48 20.19 15.97
CA LEU A 154 16.57 20.85 15.24
C LEU A 154 17.45 21.63 16.23
N GLN A 155 18.74 21.28 16.29
CA GLN A 155 19.78 21.95 17.06
C GLN A 155 20.81 22.56 16.08
N ILE A 156 20.35 23.58 15.34
CA ILE A 156 21.12 24.29 14.30
C ILE A 156 21.28 25.77 14.68
N SER A 157 22.21 26.49 14.06
CA SER A 157 22.41 27.93 14.29
C SER A 157 21.18 28.77 13.87
N GLU A 158 20.99 29.95 14.48
CA GLU A 158 19.88 30.85 14.12
C GLU A 158 19.92 31.25 12.64
N ASP A 159 21.11 31.48 12.07
CA ASP A 159 21.30 31.76 10.63
C ASP A 159 20.84 30.60 9.72
N SER A 160 20.76 29.37 10.26
CA SER A 160 20.30 28.17 9.54
C SER A 160 18.78 27.95 9.63
N PHE A 161 18.05 28.68 10.49
CA PHE A 161 16.60 28.56 10.64
C PHE A 161 15.81 29.28 9.52
N SER A 162 16.14 28.97 8.25
CA SER A 162 15.45 29.51 7.09
C SER A 162 14.05 28.93 6.92
N ASN A 163 13.16 29.68 6.26
CA ASN A 163 11.82 29.19 5.90
C ASN A 163 11.86 27.90 5.05
N LYS A 164 12.96 27.60 4.34
CA LYS A 164 13.10 26.33 3.60
C LYS A 164 13.38 25.16 4.54
N VAL A 165 14.27 25.35 5.52
CA VAL A 165 14.57 24.35 6.55
C VAL A 165 13.33 24.07 7.40
N LEU A 166 12.61 25.12 7.80
CA LEU A 166 11.36 24.99 8.55
C LEU A 166 10.24 24.31 7.74
N ASN A 167 10.05 24.64 6.46
CA ASN A 167 9.03 23.97 5.63
C ASN A 167 9.46 22.60 5.09
N ALA A 168 10.73 22.19 5.26
CA ALA A 168 11.15 20.82 5.01
C ALA A 168 10.65 19.86 6.11
N LEU A 169 10.47 20.33 7.36
CA LEU A 169 10.04 19.52 8.50
C LEU A 169 8.53 19.18 8.44
N LYS A 170 8.15 17.90 8.52
CA LYS A 170 6.73 17.51 8.59
C LYS A 170 6.09 18.05 9.89
N PRO A 171 4.99 18.83 9.84
CA PRO A 171 4.35 19.41 11.02
C PRO A 171 3.86 18.38 12.05
N GLU A 172 3.67 17.13 11.63
CA GLU A 172 3.29 15.99 12.46
C GLU A 172 4.47 15.45 13.29
N LYS A 173 5.72 15.66 12.85
CA LYS A 173 6.96 15.29 13.57
C LYS A 173 7.62 16.49 14.29
N ASP A 174 7.16 17.71 14.04
CA ASP A 174 7.68 18.97 14.61
C ASP A 174 7.44 19.09 16.13
N VAL A 175 8.30 18.46 16.93
CA VAL A 175 8.16 18.47 18.41
C VAL A 175 8.57 19.80 19.05
N ASP A 176 9.23 20.68 18.30
CA ASP A 176 9.61 22.03 18.71
C ASP A 176 8.61 23.11 18.26
N GLY A 177 7.56 22.75 17.52
CA GLY A 177 6.49 23.66 17.10
C GLY A 177 6.98 24.81 16.20
N VAL A 178 8.08 24.61 15.47
CA VAL A 178 8.77 25.67 14.70
C VAL A 178 8.26 25.82 13.26
N THR A 179 7.50 24.86 12.74
CA THR A 179 6.95 24.92 11.36
C THR A 179 5.90 26.01 11.21
N ASP A 180 5.84 26.65 10.03
CA ASP A 180 4.83 27.65 9.67
C ASP A 180 3.39 27.14 9.87
N ILE A 181 3.16 25.83 9.70
CA ILE A 181 1.85 25.18 9.88
C ILE A 181 1.48 25.07 11.37
N ASN A 182 2.42 24.71 12.26
CA ASN A 182 2.14 24.66 13.70
C ASN A 182 2.05 26.05 14.33
N LEU A 183 2.91 26.97 13.90
CA LEU A 183 2.84 28.38 14.28
C LEU A 183 1.53 29.02 13.82
N GLY A 184 1.13 28.81 12.56
CA GLY A 184 -0.12 29.32 12.01
C GLY A 184 -1.36 28.81 12.76
N LYS A 185 -1.42 27.50 13.08
CA LYS A 185 -2.45 26.92 13.95
C LYS A 185 -2.49 27.60 15.33
N LEU A 186 -1.34 27.77 15.99
CA LEU A 186 -1.23 28.46 17.29
C LEU A 186 -1.75 29.90 17.22
N VAL A 187 -1.35 30.65 16.19
CA VAL A 187 -1.78 32.04 15.97
C VAL A 187 -3.27 32.14 15.73
N ARG A 188 -3.90 31.25 14.94
CA ARG A 188 -5.36 31.18 14.79
C ARG A 188 -6.07 30.82 16.11
N GLY A 189 -5.50 29.90 16.88
CA GLY A 189 -6.05 29.42 18.16
C GLY A 189 -6.31 27.92 18.21
N ASP A 190 -5.94 27.19 17.15
CA ASP A 190 -6.07 25.74 17.00
C ASP A 190 -4.97 24.99 17.78
N ALA A 191 -4.63 25.48 18.98
CA ALA A 191 -3.49 25.02 19.78
C ALA A 191 -3.58 23.55 20.24
N HIS A 192 -4.73 22.89 20.00
CA HIS A 192 -4.94 21.46 20.22
C HIS A 192 -4.57 20.60 18.99
N GLU A 193 -4.45 21.20 17.80
CA GLU A 193 -4.09 20.56 16.54
C GLU A 193 -2.63 20.79 16.12
N CYS A 194 -1.87 21.61 16.83
CA CYS A 194 -0.45 21.86 16.58
C CYS A 194 0.47 21.21 17.64
N PHE A 195 1.77 21.46 17.51
CA PHE A 195 2.69 21.48 18.64
C PHE A 195 3.04 22.94 18.96
N VAL A 196 3.31 23.24 20.23
CA VAL A 196 3.67 24.58 20.71
C VAL A 196 5.13 24.57 21.12
N SER A 197 5.88 25.63 20.79
CA SER A 197 7.30 25.77 21.13
C SER A 197 7.56 25.43 22.61
N PRO A 198 8.38 24.41 22.91
CA PRO A 198 8.68 24.02 24.28
C PRO A 198 9.34 25.16 25.07
N VAL A 199 10.18 25.97 24.42
CA VAL A 199 10.79 27.16 25.02
C VAL A 199 9.71 28.20 25.34
N ALA A 200 8.92 28.65 24.35
CA ALA A 200 7.90 29.68 24.59
C ALA A 200 6.86 29.26 25.64
N ARG A 201 6.50 27.97 25.68
CA ARG A 201 5.59 27.43 26.69
C ARG A 201 6.26 27.32 28.07
N ALA A 202 7.55 26.96 28.15
CA ALA A 202 8.28 26.99 29.42
C ALA A 202 8.32 28.41 30.01
N THR A 203 8.59 29.43 29.19
CA THR A 203 8.56 30.85 29.59
C THR A 203 7.21 31.21 30.23
N ILE A 204 6.10 30.90 29.56
CA ILE A 204 4.74 31.21 30.05
C ILE A 204 4.44 30.46 31.33
N GLU A 205 4.64 29.13 31.37
CA GLU A 205 4.34 28.34 32.56
C GLU A 205 5.16 28.79 33.78
N LEU A 206 6.45 29.12 33.61
CA LEU A 206 7.29 29.60 34.70
C LEU A 206 6.87 31.00 35.18
N THR A 207 6.41 31.88 34.29
CA THR A 207 5.88 33.20 34.64
C THR A 207 4.56 33.12 35.42
N GLU A 208 3.65 32.24 35.00
CA GLU A 208 2.41 31.97 35.74
C GLU A 208 2.72 31.37 37.14
N LYS A 209 3.75 30.52 37.23
CA LYS A 209 4.17 29.84 38.48
C LYS A 209 4.95 30.74 39.45
N SER A 210 5.58 31.83 39.00
CA SER A 210 6.20 32.83 39.89
C SER A 210 5.16 33.74 40.57
N GLY A 211 3.87 33.58 40.25
CA GLY A 211 2.76 34.35 40.81
C GLY A 211 2.47 35.66 40.06
N VAL A 212 3.12 35.89 38.93
CA VAL A 212 2.90 37.08 38.09
C VAL A 212 1.64 36.89 37.25
N SER A 213 0.58 37.65 37.57
CA SER A 213 -0.59 37.75 36.70
C SER A 213 -0.20 38.41 35.37
N LEU A 214 -0.48 37.72 34.26
CA LEU A 214 -0.17 38.17 32.90
C LEU A 214 -1.19 39.18 32.34
N ASP A 215 -2.42 39.18 32.86
CA ASP A 215 -3.50 40.04 32.38
C ASP A 215 -3.18 41.53 32.58
N GLY A 216 -3.35 42.33 31.52
CA GLY A 216 -3.04 43.77 31.49
C GLY A 216 -1.56 44.14 31.52
N LYS A 217 -0.62 43.20 31.65
CA LYS A 217 0.82 43.49 31.78
C LYS A 217 1.48 43.85 30.44
N LYS A 218 2.46 44.76 30.48
CA LYS A 218 3.36 45.06 29.35
C LYS A 218 4.51 44.06 29.30
N VAL A 219 4.59 43.30 28.22
CA VAL A 219 5.63 42.29 27.99
C VAL A 219 6.51 42.72 26.81
N LEU A 220 7.81 42.79 27.03
CA LEU A 220 8.80 43.16 26.01
C LEU A 220 9.69 41.96 25.66
N VAL A 221 9.57 41.44 24.44
CA VAL A 221 10.42 40.37 23.91
C VAL A 221 11.61 40.99 23.17
N ILE A 222 12.84 40.69 23.59
CA ILE A 222 14.06 41.32 23.07
C ILE A 222 14.97 40.28 22.41
N GLY A 223 15.28 40.47 21.14
CA GLY A 223 16.25 39.64 20.42
C GLY A 223 15.82 38.17 20.25
N ALA A 224 14.55 37.82 20.47
CA ALA A 224 13.98 36.61 19.89
C ALA A 224 13.57 36.89 18.44
N HIS A 225 13.64 35.87 17.58
CA HIS A 225 13.30 35.99 16.16
C HIS A 225 12.38 34.85 15.68
N GLY A 226 11.77 35.05 14.51
CA GLY A 226 11.05 34.01 13.76
C GLY A 226 9.91 33.35 14.54
N SER A 227 9.87 32.02 14.52
CA SER A 227 8.81 31.22 15.14
C SER A 227 8.77 31.32 16.66
N LEU A 228 9.92 31.50 17.33
CA LEU A 228 10.00 31.71 18.77
C LEU A 228 9.40 33.06 19.18
N GLU A 229 9.75 34.13 18.48
CA GLU A 229 9.19 35.48 18.71
C GLU A 229 7.66 35.47 18.57
N ALA A 230 7.15 34.93 17.46
CA ALA A 230 5.72 34.87 17.18
C ALA A 230 4.96 33.95 18.16
N ALA A 231 5.55 32.83 18.59
CA ALA A 231 4.96 31.96 19.62
C ALA A 231 4.87 32.66 20.98
N LEU A 232 5.94 33.34 21.42
CA LEU A 232 5.95 34.13 22.65
C LEU A 232 4.88 35.23 22.62
N GLN A 233 4.88 36.06 21.56
CA GLN A 233 3.88 37.12 21.38
C GLN A 233 2.45 36.58 21.45
N CYS A 234 2.16 35.50 20.72
CA CYS A 234 0.82 34.92 20.68
C CYS A 234 0.38 34.37 22.04
N LEU A 235 1.28 33.69 22.77
CA LEU A 235 0.94 33.10 24.07
C LEU A 235 0.70 34.17 25.15
N PHE A 236 1.55 35.20 25.24
CA PHE A 236 1.36 36.30 26.19
C PHE A 236 0.10 37.13 25.86
N GLN A 237 -0.15 37.46 24.58
CA GLN A 237 -1.39 38.15 24.17
C GLN A 237 -2.65 37.32 24.48
N ARG A 238 -2.59 35.99 24.31
CA ARG A 238 -3.67 35.05 24.72
C ARG A 238 -3.84 34.91 26.24
N ARG A 239 -3.03 35.61 27.04
CA ARG A 239 -3.15 35.75 28.51
C ARG A 239 -3.48 37.17 28.96
N GLY A 240 -3.85 38.06 28.03
CA GLY A 240 -4.22 39.45 28.33
C GLY A 240 -3.06 40.44 28.36
N SER A 241 -1.83 39.99 28.07
CA SER A 241 -0.66 40.86 28.09
C SER A 241 -0.52 41.72 26.83
N LEU A 242 -0.22 43.00 27.01
CA LEU A 242 0.22 43.92 25.96
C LEU A 242 1.67 43.57 25.57
N THR A 243 1.82 42.69 24.59
CA THR A 243 3.12 42.15 24.19
C THR A 243 3.68 42.87 22.98
N MET A 244 4.92 43.34 23.08
CA MET A 244 5.70 44.00 22.04
C MET A 244 7.06 43.30 21.87
N SER A 245 7.70 43.47 20.71
CA SER A 245 9.08 43.01 20.50
C SER A 245 10.06 44.14 20.15
N SER A 246 11.34 43.81 20.21
CA SER A 246 12.43 44.70 19.81
C SER A 246 13.70 43.91 19.44
N PRO A 247 14.43 44.29 18.37
CA PRO A 247 15.84 43.93 18.28
C PRO A 247 16.64 44.67 19.35
N TRP A 248 17.82 44.14 19.68
CA TRP A 248 18.79 44.79 20.58
C TRP A 248 19.28 46.16 20.08
N LYS A 249 19.31 46.37 18.75
CA LYS A 249 19.80 47.60 18.13
C LYS A 249 18.63 48.47 17.65
N THR A 250 18.07 49.27 18.56
CA THR A 250 17.09 50.32 18.22
C THR A 250 17.16 51.51 19.18
N SER A 251 16.87 52.72 18.67
CA SER A 251 16.92 53.98 19.41
C SER A 251 15.82 54.16 20.46
N GLN A 252 14.84 53.25 20.52
CA GLN A 252 13.73 53.28 21.48
C GLN A 252 13.85 52.22 22.59
N LEU A 253 14.95 51.46 22.64
CA LEU A 253 15.05 50.28 23.51
C LEU A 253 14.96 50.64 25.00
N GLU A 254 15.64 51.71 25.42
CA GLU A 254 15.58 52.24 26.79
C GLU A 254 14.15 52.57 27.23
N SER A 255 13.40 53.33 26.42
CA SER A 255 12.00 53.67 26.71
C SER A 255 11.10 52.43 26.80
N LYS A 256 11.31 51.43 25.93
CA LYS A 256 10.56 50.17 25.98
C LYS A 256 10.88 49.36 27.24
N LEU A 257 12.16 49.29 27.63
CA LEU A 257 12.61 48.59 28.84
C LEU A 257 12.05 49.26 30.12
N GLN A 258 12.03 50.60 30.15
CA GLN A 258 11.46 51.36 31.26
C GLN A 258 9.94 51.21 31.40
N GLU A 259 9.23 50.86 30.32
CA GLU A 259 7.78 50.60 30.31
C GLU A 259 7.38 49.14 30.57
N ALA A 260 8.33 48.19 30.63
CA ALA A 260 8.02 46.76 30.66
C ALA A 260 7.83 46.20 32.09
N ASP A 261 6.67 45.59 32.35
CA ASP A 261 6.43 44.77 33.55
C ASP A 261 7.24 43.47 33.51
N ILE A 262 7.41 42.92 32.31
CA ILE A 262 8.09 41.65 32.04
C ILE A 262 8.99 41.80 30.81
N VAL A 263 10.25 41.38 30.93
CA VAL A 263 11.25 41.39 29.85
C VAL A 263 11.66 39.96 29.54
N VAL A 264 11.50 39.55 28.28
CA VAL A 264 11.83 38.22 27.77
C VAL A 264 13.02 38.33 26.84
N LEU A 265 14.16 37.78 27.22
CA LEU A 265 15.39 37.82 26.43
C LEU A 265 15.50 36.57 25.56
N GLY A 266 15.55 36.76 24.24
CA GLY A 266 15.64 35.70 23.24
C GLY A 266 17.03 35.48 22.63
N SER A 267 18.02 36.31 22.99
CA SER A 267 19.43 36.14 22.64
C SER A 267 20.32 36.88 23.66
N PRO A 268 21.64 36.62 23.72
CA PRO A 268 22.54 37.26 24.70
C PRO A 268 22.51 38.79 24.68
N LYS A 269 22.48 39.42 25.85
CA LYS A 269 22.52 40.89 26.01
C LYS A 269 23.89 41.44 25.59
N PRO A 270 23.99 42.34 24.58
CA PRO A 270 25.22 43.07 24.29
C PRO A 270 25.78 43.78 25.53
N GLU A 271 27.10 43.76 25.73
CA GLU A 271 27.74 44.40 26.89
C GLU A 271 27.39 45.89 26.99
N GLU A 272 27.28 46.56 25.84
CA GLU A 272 26.95 47.98 25.62
C GLU A 272 25.65 48.47 26.30
N ILE A 273 24.72 47.57 26.65
CA ILE A 273 23.40 47.93 27.19
C ILE A 273 23.44 48.01 28.74
N PRO A 274 23.21 49.19 29.35
CA PRO A 274 23.27 49.35 30.80
C PRO A 274 22.23 48.52 31.55
N PRO A 275 22.55 47.91 32.71
CA PRO A 275 21.56 47.22 33.52
C PRO A 275 20.49 48.17 34.10
N GLU A 276 20.81 49.46 34.27
CA GLU A 276 19.93 50.49 34.82
C GLU A 276 18.71 50.82 33.94
N TRP A 277 18.65 50.29 32.71
CA TRP A 277 17.50 50.45 31.81
C TRP A 277 16.28 49.59 32.22
N ILE A 278 16.46 48.55 33.05
CA ILE A 278 15.36 47.71 33.56
C ILE A 278 14.86 48.27 34.89
N GLN A 279 13.55 48.47 35.03
CA GLN A 279 12.97 49.01 36.26
C GLN A 279 13.07 48.02 37.44
N PRO A 280 13.34 48.50 38.67
CA PRO A 280 13.30 47.66 39.87
C PRO A 280 11.92 47.02 40.07
N GLY A 281 11.86 45.69 39.92
CA GLY A 281 10.61 44.91 40.02
C GLY A 281 10.09 44.34 38.70
N THR A 282 10.65 44.74 37.55
CA THR A 282 10.40 44.06 36.27
C THR A 282 10.84 42.59 36.34
N THR A 283 10.00 41.68 35.86
CA THR A 283 10.34 40.25 35.80
C THR A 283 11.19 39.97 34.56
N VAL A 284 12.44 39.54 34.73
CA VAL A 284 13.36 39.20 33.62
C VAL A 284 13.42 37.69 33.42
N LEU A 285 13.29 37.26 32.16
CA LEU A 285 13.19 35.86 31.75
C LEU A 285 14.19 35.58 30.62
N HIS A 286 14.93 34.49 30.73
CA HIS A 286 15.95 34.09 29.76
C HIS A 286 15.42 32.92 28.90
N CYS A 287 15.47 33.05 27.58
CA CYS A 287 14.93 32.07 26.62
C CYS A 287 15.92 31.69 25.52
N PHE A 288 17.19 32.00 25.72
CA PHE A 288 18.33 31.64 24.87
C PHE A 288 19.33 30.78 25.66
N HIS A 289 20.37 30.28 24.98
CA HIS A 289 21.53 29.62 25.59
C HIS A 289 22.79 30.44 25.32
N ASP A 290 23.57 30.76 26.37
CA ASP A 290 24.87 31.42 26.20
C ASP A 290 25.99 30.41 25.84
N PHE A 291 26.33 30.38 24.55
CA PHE A 291 27.40 29.55 23.98
C PHE A 291 28.82 29.89 24.48
N LEU A 292 29.09 31.12 24.96
CA LEU A 292 30.46 31.63 25.08
C LEU A 292 31.02 31.66 26.51
N SER A 293 30.20 31.47 27.54
CA SER A 293 30.64 31.65 28.94
C SER A 293 31.69 30.63 29.38
N GLY A 294 31.56 29.37 28.93
CA GLY A 294 32.38 28.21 29.36
C GLY A 294 32.36 27.95 30.87
N LYS A 295 31.36 28.48 31.59
CA LYS A 295 31.39 28.61 33.05
C LYS A 295 30.00 28.44 33.66
N LEU A 296 29.86 27.42 34.51
CA LEU A 296 28.88 27.41 35.59
C LEU A 296 29.26 28.47 36.65
N ARG A 297 29.08 29.76 36.31
CA ARG A 297 29.11 30.87 37.27
C ARG A 297 27.70 31.12 37.78
N GLY A 298 27.42 30.66 39.00
CA GLY A 298 26.28 31.15 39.75
C GLY A 298 26.39 32.65 39.98
N GLY A 299 25.31 33.39 39.71
CA GLY A 299 25.24 34.84 39.86
C GLY A 299 25.82 35.62 38.68
N SER A 300 24.95 36.07 37.78
CA SER A 300 25.21 37.32 37.06
C SER A 300 25.13 38.50 38.06
N PRO A 301 25.74 39.67 37.80
CA PRO A 301 25.78 40.78 38.77
C PRO A 301 24.44 41.51 39.00
N TRP A 302 23.32 40.91 38.62
CA TRP A 302 21.99 41.53 38.70
C TRP A 302 21.36 41.31 40.08
N VAL A 303 21.42 42.37 40.89
CA VAL A 303 20.44 42.84 41.89
C VAL A 303 19.67 41.76 42.69
N HIS A 304 19.84 41.76 44.01
CA HIS A 304 18.98 41.00 44.93
C HIS A 304 17.50 41.44 44.83
N GLY A 305 16.72 40.75 43.99
CA GLY A 305 15.29 40.98 43.77
C GLY A 305 14.48 39.68 43.80
N SER A 306 13.30 39.73 44.42
CA SER A 306 12.37 38.60 44.51
C SER A 306 11.60 38.41 43.20
N GLY A 307 12.20 37.76 42.20
CA GLY A 307 11.49 37.44 40.96
C GLY A 307 12.26 36.79 39.80
N LEU A 308 13.59 36.64 39.86
CA LEU A 308 14.35 36.02 38.76
C LEU A 308 13.99 34.54 38.57
N ILE A 309 13.84 34.13 37.30
CA ILE A 309 13.76 32.74 36.87
C ILE A 309 15.04 32.43 36.11
N ALA A 310 15.73 31.35 36.48
CA ALA A 310 17.05 31.03 35.92
C ALA A 310 16.95 30.47 34.49
N GLU A 311 17.95 30.76 33.66
CA GLU A 311 18.10 30.22 32.29
C GLU A 311 17.94 28.69 32.26
N GLY A 312 18.63 27.99 33.17
CA GLY A 312 18.54 26.53 33.29
C GLY A 312 17.16 25.97 33.67
N ASP A 313 16.30 26.75 34.36
CA ASP A 313 14.93 26.32 34.66
C ASP A 313 14.06 26.31 33.39
N VAL A 314 14.24 27.31 32.52
CA VAL A 314 13.53 27.41 31.23
C VAL A 314 13.98 26.30 30.29
N SER A 315 15.29 26.06 30.16
CA SER A 315 15.84 25.03 29.27
C SER A 315 15.48 23.61 29.71
N LEU A 316 15.53 23.31 31.02
CA LEU A 316 15.14 22.01 31.56
C LEU A 316 13.63 21.75 31.39
N LEU A 317 12.79 22.76 31.64
CA LEU A 317 11.35 22.64 31.40
C LEU A 317 11.05 22.52 29.89
N ALA A 318 11.74 23.26 29.03
CA ALA A 318 11.60 23.15 27.58
C ALA A 318 11.96 21.75 27.08
N ALA A 319 13.03 21.13 27.59
CA ALA A 319 13.35 19.75 27.27
C ALA A 319 12.23 18.77 27.72
N ALA A 320 11.72 18.90 28.96
CA ALA A 320 10.58 18.09 29.43
C ALA A 320 9.29 18.31 28.60
N LEU A 321 9.05 19.53 28.12
CA LEU A 321 7.92 19.88 27.25
C LEU A 321 8.12 19.36 25.81
N ARG A 322 9.36 19.26 25.30
CA ARG A 322 9.69 18.56 24.06
C ARG A 322 9.36 17.07 24.17
N ILE A 323 9.65 16.42 25.31
CA ILE A 323 9.20 15.05 25.59
C ILE A 323 7.66 14.96 25.61
N GLN A 324 6.95 15.96 26.15
CA GLN A 324 5.48 15.99 26.10
C GLN A 324 4.93 16.13 24.67
N ASN A 325 5.55 16.97 23.82
CA ASN A 325 5.19 17.07 22.40
C ASN A 325 5.48 15.75 21.67
N MET A 326 6.63 15.11 21.92
CA MET A 326 7.02 13.81 21.38
C MET A 326 6.01 12.69 21.72
N VAL A 327 5.62 12.58 23.00
CA VAL A 327 4.59 11.62 23.44
C VAL A 327 3.22 11.95 22.85
N SER A 328 2.91 13.22 22.63
CA SER A 328 1.69 13.66 21.96
C SER A 328 1.69 13.32 20.46
N SER A 329 2.84 13.39 19.79
CA SER A 329 3.03 12.94 18.42
C SER A 329 2.84 11.43 18.31
N GLY A 330 3.53 10.64 19.12
CA GLY A 330 3.37 9.18 19.17
C GLY A 330 1.91 8.75 19.39
N ARG A 331 1.16 9.46 20.23
CA ARG A 331 -0.28 9.26 20.44
C ARG A 331 -1.14 9.66 19.22
N ARG A 332 -0.77 10.70 18.46
CA ARG A 332 -1.43 11.08 17.19
C ARG A 332 -1.18 10.00 16.13
N TRP A 333 0.08 9.61 15.93
CA TRP A 333 0.50 8.56 15.00
C TRP A 333 -0.18 7.21 15.27
N LEU A 334 -0.25 6.74 16.52
CA LEU A 334 -0.96 5.50 16.86
C LEU A 334 -2.46 5.53 16.49
N ARG A 335 -3.10 6.71 16.55
CA ARG A 335 -4.50 6.91 16.11
C ARG A 335 -4.63 7.02 14.59
N GLU A 336 -3.53 7.23 13.87
CA GLU A 336 -3.46 7.24 12.41
C GLU A 336 -3.18 5.84 11.86
N GLN A 337 -2.45 5.01 12.59
CA GLN A 337 -2.25 3.61 12.21
C GLN A 337 -3.55 2.79 12.20
N GLN A 338 -4.46 3.06 13.13
CA GLN A 338 -5.75 2.37 13.25
C GLN A 338 -6.65 2.54 12.01
N HIS A 339 -7.45 1.50 11.69
CA HIS A 339 -8.52 1.59 10.68
C HIS A 339 -9.48 2.75 11.01
N ARG A 340 -9.94 3.44 9.96
CA ARG A 340 -10.89 4.55 10.07
C ARG A 340 -12.05 4.32 9.12
N ARG A 341 -13.28 4.43 9.64
CA ARG A 341 -14.50 4.44 8.81
C ARG A 341 -14.39 5.53 7.75
N TRP A 342 -14.61 5.16 6.50
CA TRP A 342 -14.45 6.05 5.35
C TRP A 342 -15.32 7.30 5.45
N GLN A 343 -14.78 8.42 4.97
CA GLN A 343 -15.47 9.71 4.85
C GLN A 343 -15.63 10.09 3.37
N LEU A 344 -16.14 9.14 2.58
CA LEU A 344 -16.21 9.25 1.13
C LEU A 344 -17.15 10.38 0.68
N HIS A 345 -16.64 11.30 -0.15
CA HIS A 345 -17.44 12.30 -0.84
C HIS A 345 -17.86 11.77 -2.22
N CYS A 346 -19.12 11.34 -2.39
CA CYS A 346 -19.60 10.92 -3.71
C CYS A 346 -19.67 12.10 -4.68
N LEU A 347 -19.02 11.98 -5.84
CA LEU A 347 -19.15 12.92 -6.94
C LEU A 347 -20.56 12.84 -7.54
N LYS A 348 -21.12 13.99 -7.92
CA LYS A 348 -22.44 14.03 -8.56
C LYS A 348 -22.31 13.74 -10.05
N LEU A 349 -23.10 12.79 -10.55
CA LEU A 349 -23.33 12.63 -11.98
C LEU A 349 -24.40 13.59 -12.49
N GLN A 350 -24.33 13.90 -13.77
CA GLN A 350 -25.41 14.54 -14.53
C GLN A 350 -25.76 13.64 -15.74
N PRO A 351 -26.59 12.59 -15.55
CA PRO A 351 -26.93 11.68 -16.64
C PRO A 351 -27.70 12.38 -17.76
N LEU A 352 -27.24 12.20 -18.99
CA LEU A 352 -27.87 12.74 -20.21
C LEU A 352 -28.69 11.66 -20.92
N SER A 353 -29.66 12.10 -21.73
CA SER A 353 -30.52 11.25 -22.56
C SER A 353 -30.66 11.88 -23.95
N PRO A 354 -30.20 11.22 -25.04
CA PRO A 354 -29.51 9.93 -25.07
C PRO A 354 -28.20 9.93 -24.28
N VAL A 355 -27.79 8.74 -23.83
CA VAL A 355 -26.50 8.54 -23.14
C VAL A 355 -25.37 8.78 -24.16
N PRO A 356 -24.37 9.63 -23.87
CA PRO A 356 -23.21 9.87 -24.76
C PRO A 356 -22.31 8.64 -24.89
N SER A 357 -21.24 8.73 -25.69
CA SER A 357 -20.20 7.71 -25.71
C SER A 357 -19.44 7.64 -24.38
N ASP A 358 -18.87 6.47 -24.07
CA ASP A 358 -18.17 6.23 -22.80
C ASP A 358 -17.01 7.22 -22.59
N ILE A 359 -16.29 7.59 -23.66
CA ILE A 359 -15.20 8.57 -23.60
C ILE A 359 -15.70 10.01 -23.38
N GLU A 360 -16.84 10.41 -23.95
CA GLU A 360 -17.47 11.71 -23.65
C GLU A 360 -17.89 11.79 -22.18
N ILE A 361 -18.42 10.69 -21.63
CA ILE A 361 -18.78 10.61 -20.20
C ILE A 361 -17.52 10.65 -19.32
N SER A 362 -16.45 9.92 -19.68
CA SER A 362 -15.18 9.95 -18.94
C SER A 362 -14.53 11.32 -18.95
N ARG A 363 -14.63 12.08 -20.05
CA ARG A 363 -14.06 13.44 -20.16
C ARG A 363 -14.96 14.51 -19.53
N GLY A 364 -16.27 14.29 -19.52
CA GLY A 364 -17.24 15.19 -18.88
C GLY A 364 -17.18 15.20 -17.35
N GLN A 365 -16.54 14.20 -16.73
CA GLN A 365 -16.43 14.09 -15.27
C GLN A 365 -15.01 14.39 -14.78
N THR A 366 -14.88 15.37 -13.86
CA THR A 366 -13.60 15.65 -13.19
C THR A 366 -13.37 14.66 -12.03
N PRO A 367 -12.34 13.80 -12.06
CA PRO A 367 -12.01 12.91 -10.95
C PRO A 367 -11.49 13.68 -9.73
N LYS A 368 -11.62 13.10 -8.54
CA LYS A 368 -10.87 13.55 -7.34
C LYS A 368 -9.38 13.42 -7.61
N ALA A 369 -8.58 14.31 -7.04
CA ALA A 369 -7.15 14.05 -6.88
C ALA A 369 -6.96 12.77 -6.03
N VAL A 370 -6.11 11.85 -6.48
CA VAL A 370 -5.97 10.51 -5.87
C VAL A 370 -5.52 10.56 -4.41
N ALA A 371 -4.74 11.56 -4.01
CA ALA A 371 -4.36 11.79 -2.61
C ALA A 371 -5.56 12.17 -1.71
N VAL A 372 -6.60 12.81 -2.27
CA VAL A 372 -7.85 13.11 -1.54
C VAL A 372 -8.67 11.82 -1.39
N LEU A 373 -8.83 11.06 -2.47
CA LEU A 373 -9.49 9.75 -2.45
C LEU A 373 -8.83 8.80 -1.44
N ALA A 374 -7.50 8.70 -1.46
CA ALA A 374 -6.71 7.91 -0.52
C ALA A 374 -6.98 8.30 0.94
N LYS A 375 -7.00 9.60 1.23
CA LYS A 375 -7.32 10.14 2.56
C LYS A 375 -8.77 9.85 2.99
N GLU A 376 -9.74 9.92 2.07
CA GLU A 376 -11.15 9.59 2.34
C GLU A 376 -11.36 8.13 2.76
N ILE A 377 -10.52 7.21 2.28
CA ILE A 377 -10.59 5.76 2.56
C ILE A 377 -9.61 5.26 3.64
N GLY A 378 -8.84 6.16 4.26
CA GLY A 378 -7.94 5.82 5.37
C GLY A 378 -6.56 5.28 4.98
N LEU A 379 -6.11 5.52 3.74
CA LEU A 379 -4.69 5.38 3.37
C LEU A 379 -3.86 6.51 3.98
N LEU A 380 -2.64 6.19 4.41
CA LEU A 380 -1.64 7.16 4.84
C LEU A 380 -0.86 7.73 3.65
N ALA A 381 -0.20 8.88 3.85
CA ALA A 381 0.50 9.58 2.77
C ALA A 381 1.76 8.83 2.28
N ASP A 382 2.40 8.07 3.18
CA ASP A 382 3.53 7.19 2.90
C ASP A 382 3.12 5.86 2.25
N GLU A 383 1.85 5.45 2.37
CA GLU A 383 1.32 4.24 1.74
C GLU A 383 0.99 4.40 0.24
N ILE A 384 1.08 5.61 -0.32
CA ILE A 384 0.78 5.87 -1.73
C ILE A 384 1.99 6.40 -2.52
N GLU A 385 2.02 6.04 -3.80
CA GLU A 385 2.99 6.52 -4.78
C GLU A 385 2.20 7.06 -5.99
N THR A 386 2.14 8.39 -6.15
CA THR A 386 1.23 9.03 -7.12
C THR A 386 1.77 9.05 -8.55
N TYR A 387 0.99 8.52 -9.50
CA TYR A 387 1.31 8.50 -10.93
C TYR A 387 0.48 9.57 -11.66
N GLY A 388 0.82 10.84 -11.44
CA GLY A 388 -0.01 11.97 -11.84
C GLY A 388 -1.10 12.29 -10.81
N LYS A 389 -2.20 12.93 -11.25
CA LYS A 389 -3.25 13.46 -10.34
C LYS A 389 -4.36 12.44 -10.02
N SER A 390 -4.58 11.47 -10.90
CA SER A 390 -5.77 10.62 -11.00
C SER A 390 -5.60 9.21 -10.41
N LYS A 391 -4.36 8.70 -10.35
CA LYS A 391 -4.03 7.32 -10.00
C LYS A 391 -2.75 7.21 -9.16
N ALA A 392 -2.66 6.18 -8.32
CA ALA A 392 -1.51 5.94 -7.44
C ALA A 392 -1.29 4.44 -7.18
N LYS A 393 -0.05 4.00 -6.96
CA LYS A 393 0.26 2.68 -6.42
C LYS A 393 0.12 2.67 -4.90
N VAL A 394 -0.43 1.60 -4.32
CA VAL A 394 -0.58 1.41 -2.87
C VAL A 394 0.43 0.39 -2.35
N ARG A 395 1.19 0.78 -1.32
CA ARG A 395 2.25 -0.04 -0.72
C ARG A 395 1.68 -1.18 0.12
N LEU A 396 2.37 -2.32 0.10
CA LEU A 396 1.97 -3.53 0.83
C LEU A 396 2.14 -3.42 2.36
N SER A 397 2.83 -2.38 2.85
CA SER A 397 2.95 -2.06 4.28
C SER A 397 1.60 -1.88 4.99
N LEU A 398 0.56 -1.51 4.25
CA LEU A 398 -0.82 -1.46 4.72
C LEU A 398 -1.31 -2.79 5.30
N LEU A 399 -0.93 -3.92 4.70
CA LEU A 399 -1.37 -5.23 5.16
C LEU A 399 -0.80 -5.56 6.55
N GLU A 400 0.41 -5.11 6.86
CA GLU A 400 0.98 -5.22 8.21
C GLU A 400 0.33 -4.25 9.20
N ARG A 401 0.00 -3.03 8.76
CA ARG A 401 -0.69 -2.01 9.57
C ARG A 401 -2.12 -2.43 9.94
N LEU A 402 -2.83 -3.08 9.02
CA LEU A 402 -4.24 -3.46 9.14
C LEU A 402 -4.45 -4.97 9.30
N LYS A 403 -3.43 -5.78 9.61
CA LYS A 403 -3.57 -7.24 9.76
C LYS A 403 -4.65 -7.64 10.78
N ASP A 404 -4.71 -6.92 11.89
CA ASP A 404 -5.64 -7.15 13.00
C ASP A 404 -7.05 -6.54 12.78
N GLN A 405 -7.23 -5.74 11.71
CA GLN A 405 -8.55 -5.27 11.29
C GLN A 405 -9.33 -6.41 10.64
N ALA A 406 -10.59 -6.63 11.03
CA ALA A 406 -11.46 -7.62 10.39
C ALA A 406 -11.77 -7.24 8.93
N ASP A 407 -11.69 -8.23 8.05
CA ASP A 407 -12.00 -8.13 6.61
C ASP A 407 -13.49 -7.82 6.38
N GLY A 408 -13.78 -7.03 5.34
CA GLY A 408 -15.15 -6.79 4.87
C GLY A 408 -15.78 -7.98 4.13
N LYS A 409 -16.98 -7.75 3.57
CA LYS A 409 -17.68 -8.75 2.75
C LYS A 409 -17.07 -8.81 1.35
N TYR A 410 -16.73 -10.02 0.89
CA TYR A 410 -16.14 -10.27 -0.42
C TYR A 410 -17.22 -10.73 -1.40
N VAL A 411 -17.37 -10.02 -2.52
CA VAL A 411 -18.39 -10.26 -3.54
C VAL A 411 -17.72 -10.42 -4.90
N ILE A 412 -18.05 -11.50 -5.59
CA ILE A 412 -17.57 -11.79 -6.95
C ILE A 412 -18.67 -11.52 -7.99
N VAL A 413 -18.28 -10.90 -9.11
CA VAL A 413 -19.10 -10.72 -10.32
C VAL A 413 -18.54 -11.62 -11.44
N ALA A 414 -19.41 -12.31 -12.18
CA ALA A 414 -19.01 -13.07 -13.38
C ALA A 414 -20.13 -13.03 -14.44
N GLY A 415 -19.82 -13.06 -15.74
CA GLY A 415 -20.89 -12.86 -16.72
C GLY A 415 -20.55 -12.83 -18.21
N TRP A 416 -21.59 -12.60 -19.02
CA TRP A 416 -21.50 -12.55 -20.48
C TRP A 416 -21.40 -11.09 -20.97
N GLY A 417 -20.16 -10.62 -21.10
CA GLY A 417 -19.83 -9.30 -21.60
C GLY A 417 -18.33 -9.06 -21.52
N GLY A 418 -17.84 -7.94 -22.07
CA GLY A 418 -16.43 -7.59 -22.03
C GLY A 418 -16.18 -6.12 -22.35
N ALA A 419 -16.11 -5.31 -21.29
CA ALA A 419 -15.59 -3.95 -21.24
C ALA A 419 -15.35 -3.59 -19.76
N ALA A 420 -14.46 -2.66 -19.45
CA ALA A 420 -14.18 -2.22 -18.07
C ALA A 420 -15.26 -1.24 -17.55
N GLY A 421 -16.48 -1.74 -17.42
CA GLY A 421 -17.69 -0.93 -17.21
C GLY A 421 -18.24 -0.35 -18.51
N GLY A 422 -18.96 0.75 -18.41
CA GLY A 422 -19.48 1.52 -19.55
C GLY A 422 -20.56 2.52 -19.14
N GLY A 423 -20.85 3.50 -20.00
CA GLY A 423 -21.82 4.57 -19.77
C GLY A 423 -21.49 5.35 -18.50
N TYR A 424 -22.48 5.50 -17.61
CA TYR A 424 -22.35 6.12 -16.30
C TYR A 424 -21.81 5.18 -15.19
N ALA A 425 -21.33 3.99 -15.53
CA ALA A 425 -20.75 3.01 -14.62
C ALA A 425 -19.38 2.51 -15.13
N GLN A 426 -18.36 3.37 -15.06
CA GLN A 426 -16.99 3.12 -15.55
C GLN A 426 -15.92 3.66 -14.60
N VAL A 427 -14.69 3.16 -14.75
CA VAL A 427 -13.47 3.62 -14.07
C VAL A 427 -12.85 4.77 -14.88
N ILE A 428 -12.41 5.83 -14.21
CA ILE A 428 -11.87 7.04 -14.85
C ILE A 428 -10.47 7.44 -14.33
N PRO A 429 -9.63 8.10 -15.17
CA PRO A 429 -9.84 8.39 -16.60
C PRO A 429 -9.65 7.17 -17.52
N MET A 430 -10.54 7.03 -18.51
CA MET A 430 -10.58 5.87 -19.41
C MET A 430 -9.34 5.76 -20.32
N GLU A 431 -8.76 6.89 -20.74
CA GLU A 431 -7.53 6.96 -21.54
C GLU A 431 -6.32 6.43 -20.76
N GLU A 432 -6.18 6.82 -19.50
CA GLU A 432 -5.09 6.35 -18.63
C GLU A 432 -5.20 4.87 -18.28
N PHE A 433 -6.44 4.36 -18.18
CA PHE A 433 -6.74 2.96 -17.90
C PHE A 433 -6.37 2.02 -19.06
N ASN A 434 -6.65 2.41 -20.30
CA ASN A 434 -6.49 1.54 -21.49
C ASN A 434 -5.11 1.62 -22.16
N LEU A 435 -4.26 2.59 -21.78
CA LEU A 435 -2.90 2.74 -22.31
C LEU A 435 -1.87 2.14 -21.34
N HIS A 436 -0.88 2.92 -20.89
CA HIS A 436 0.24 2.39 -20.12
C HIS A 436 -0.03 2.23 -18.62
N LEU A 437 -1.14 2.77 -18.11
CA LEU A 437 -1.50 2.84 -16.68
C LEU A 437 -0.31 3.27 -15.80
N THR A 438 0.35 2.31 -15.15
CA THR A 438 1.52 2.51 -14.26
C THR A 438 2.77 1.74 -14.71
N GLY A 439 2.73 1.10 -15.88
CA GLY A 439 3.84 0.33 -16.46
C GLY A 439 3.90 -1.15 -16.07
N ASP A 440 2.87 -1.69 -15.39
CA ASP A 440 2.88 -3.05 -14.83
C ASP A 440 3.09 -4.13 -15.91
N ILE A 441 2.47 -3.98 -17.08
CA ILE A 441 2.63 -4.89 -18.23
C ILE A 441 4.01 -4.75 -18.89
N HIS A 442 4.61 -3.55 -18.85
CA HIS A 442 5.99 -3.32 -19.32
C HIS A 442 7.01 -4.02 -18.42
N ALA A 443 6.80 -3.99 -17.10
CA ALA A 443 7.62 -4.73 -16.14
C ALA A 443 7.54 -6.26 -16.35
N ILE A 444 6.32 -6.79 -16.55
CA ILE A 444 6.08 -8.20 -16.91
C ILE A 444 6.81 -8.56 -18.22
N THR A 445 6.71 -7.71 -19.24
CA THR A 445 7.37 -7.91 -20.55
C THR A 445 8.88 -7.97 -20.40
N ALA A 446 9.47 -7.03 -19.64
CA ALA A 446 10.91 -7.01 -19.36
C ALA A 446 11.36 -8.26 -18.59
N ALA A 447 10.65 -8.63 -17.52
CA ALA A 447 10.99 -9.80 -16.69
C ALA A 447 10.88 -11.12 -17.48
N ASN A 448 9.79 -11.29 -18.24
CA ASN A 448 9.57 -12.49 -19.06
C ASN A 448 10.67 -12.67 -20.12
N ASN A 449 11.05 -11.58 -20.78
CA ASN A 449 12.06 -11.59 -21.83
C ASN A 449 13.49 -11.69 -21.28
N LEU A 450 13.76 -11.21 -20.06
CA LEU A 450 15.00 -11.49 -19.34
C LEU A 450 15.16 -12.99 -19.06
N LEU A 451 14.11 -13.65 -18.57
CA LEU A 451 14.13 -15.10 -18.35
C LEU A 451 14.30 -15.88 -19.67
N ALA A 452 13.61 -15.45 -20.75
CA ALA A 452 13.78 -16.02 -22.08
C ALA A 452 15.22 -15.86 -22.63
N ALA A 453 15.86 -14.71 -22.39
CA ALA A 453 17.26 -14.50 -22.75
C ALA A 453 18.21 -15.39 -21.92
N ALA A 454 17.98 -15.49 -20.61
CA ALA A 454 18.80 -16.30 -19.71
C ALA A 454 18.85 -17.79 -20.10
N ILE A 455 17.73 -18.35 -20.56
CA ILE A 455 17.65 -19.73 -21.10
C ILE A 455 18.61 -19.89 -22.30
N ASP A 456 18.47 -19.02 -23.30
CA ASP A 456 19.22 -19.14 -24.56
C ASP A 456 20.73 -18.86 -24.34
N THR A 457 21.07 -17.87 -23.51
CA THR A 457 22.46 -17.60 -23.08
C THR A 457 23.06 -18.77 -22.30
N ARG A 458 22.29 -19.44 -21.42
CA ARG A 458 22.79 -20.59 -20.66
C ARG A 458 23.06 -21.78 -21.58
N ILE A 459 22.19 -22.06 -22.54
CA ILE A 459 22.38 -23.11 -23.55
C ILE A 459 23.64 -22.82 -24.40
N LEU A 460 23.80 -21.58 -24.89
CA LEU A 460 24.97 -21.15 -25.64
C LEU A 460 26.27 -21.36 -24.85
N HIS A 461 26.31 -20.91 -23.60
CA HIS A 461 27.50 -21.01 -22.75
C HIS A 461 27.80 -22.45 -22.30
N GLU A 462 26.80 -23.30 -22.12
CA GLU A 462 27.03 -24.73 -21.90
C GLU A 462 27.56 -25.42 -23.17
N ASN A 463 27.01 -25.13 -24.35
CA ASN A 463 27.45 -25.76 -25.60
C ASN A 463 28.87 -25.33 -26.05
N THR A 464 29.40 -24.22 -25.53
CA THR A 464 30.67 -23.61 -26.02
C THR A 464 31.83 -23.65 -25.01
N GLN A 465 31.63 -24.16 -23.80
CA GLN A 465 32.63 -24.09 -22.71
C GLN A 465 32.83 -25.43 -22.00
N THR A 466 34.05 -25.66 -21.50
CA THR A 466 34.34 -26.76 -20.55
C THR A 466 33.82 -26.41 -19.16
N ASP A 467 33.50 -27.42 -18.35
CA ASP A 467 32.89 -27.27 -17.03
C ASP A 467 33.69 -26.34 -16.12
N LYS A 468 35.01 -26.52 -16.08
CA LYS A 468 35.95 -25.67 -15.35
C LYS A 468 35.97 -24.22 -15.85
N ALA A 469 35.83 -23.99 -17.16
CA ALA A 469 35.80 -22.65 -17.74
C ALA A 469 34.46 -21.94 -17.51
N LEU A 470 33.35 -22.68 -17.55
CA LEU A 470 32.01 -22.19 -17.24
C LEU A 470 31.88 -21.87 -15.74
N TYR A 471 32.31 -22.78 -14.88
CA TYR A 471 32.37 -22.59 -13.43
C TYR A 471 33.16 -21.34 -13.04
N ASN A 472 34.37 -21.18 -13.61
CA ASN A 472 35.23 -20.03 -13.35
C ASN A 472 34.60 -18.67 -13.73
N ARG A 473 33.58 -18.66 -14.60
CA ARG A 473 32.80 -17.47 -14.99
C ARG A 473 31.51 -17.31 -14.18
N LEU A 474 30.87 -18.41 -13.78
CA LEU A 474 29.69 -18.39 -12.89
C LEU A 474 30.03 -17.95 -11.46
N VAL A 475 31.23 -18.29 -10.99
CA VAL A 475 31.72 -17.96 -9.63
C VAL A 475 33.04 -17.20 -9.75
N PRO A 476 33.03 -15.95 -10.27
CA PRO A 476 34.23 -15.22 -10.67
C PRO A 476 35.14 -14.88 -9.48
N LEU A 477 36.43 -14.64 -9.77
CA LEU A 477 37.39 -14.11 -8.80
C LEU A 477 37.24 -12.59 -8.74
N VAL A 478 36.75 -12.06 -7.63
CA VAL A 478 36.56 -10.61 -7.40
C VAL A 478 37.44 -10.20 -6.22
N ASN A 479 38.29 -9.19 -6.40
CA ASN A 479 39.24 -8.70 -5.39
C ASN A 479 40.12 -9.81 -4.73
N GLY A 480 40.39 -10.89 -5.47
CA GLY A 480 41.18 -12.03 -4.99
C GLY A 480 40.38 -13.14 -4.29
N VAL A 481 39.06 -12.99 -4.15
CA VAL A 481 38.15 -13.94 -3.47
C VAL A 481 37.17 -14.55 -4.48
N ARG A 482 36.79 -15.82 -4.28
CA ARG A 482 35.59 -16.43 -4.92
C ARG A 482 34.58 -16.76 -3.83
N GLU A 483 33.35 -16.33 -4.00
CA GLU A 483 32.23 -16.59 -3.11
C GLU A 483 31.00 -17.04 -3.91
N PHE A 484 30.17 -17.89 -3.33
CA PHE A 484 28.85 -18.20 -3.87
C PHE A 484 27.84 -17.14 -3.41
N SER A 485 27.05 -16.63 -4.35
CA SER A 485 25.85 -15.82 -4.00
C SER A 485 24.74 -16.71 -3.40
N GLU A 486 23.77 -16.10 -2.70
CA GLU A 486 22.66 -16.82 -2.03
C GLU A 486 21.94 -17.82 -2.96
N ILE A 487 21.69 -17.42 -4.22
CA ILE A 487 21.01 -18.26 -5.22
C ILE A 487 21.89 -19.43 -5.69
N GLN A 488 23.22 -19.27 -5.66
CA GLN A 488 24.16 -20.35 -5.94
C GLN A 488 24.25 -21.34 -4.77
N LEU A 489 24.22 -20.84 -3.52
CA LEU A 489 24.08 -21.68 -2.32
C LEU A 489 22.75 -22.46 -2.32
N ALA A 490 21.65 -21.82 -2.74
CA ALA A 490 20.36 -22.49 -2.93
C ALA A 490 20.42 -23.60 -3.99
N ARG A 491 21.11 -23.36 -5.13
CA ARG A 491 21.36 -24.39 -6.14
C ARG A 491 22.22 -25.55 -5.60
N LEU A 492 23.29 -25.27 -4.86
CA LEU A 492 24.13 -26.31 -4.23
C LEU A 492 23.30 -27.18 -3.27
N LYS A 493 22.47 -26.56 -2.43
CA LYS A 493 21.52 -27.25 -1.55
C LYS A 493 20.53 -28.13 -2.33
N LYS A 494 19.97 -27.65 -3.46
CA LYS A 494 19.10 -28.44 -4.36
C LYS A 494 19.84 -29.65 -4.95
N LEU A 495 21.15 -29.55 -5.19
CA LEU A 495 22.01 -30.63 -5.69
C LEU A 495 22.53 -31.57 -4.57
N GLY A 496 22.17 -31.35 -3.30
CA GLY A 496 22.66 -32.12 -2.16
C GLY A 496 24.10 -31.77 -1.73
N ILE A 497 24.66 -30.66 -2.21
CA ILE A 497 26.03 -30.22 -1.95
C ILE A 497 26.02 -29.21 -0.80
N ASN A 498 26.58 -29.58 0.35
CA ASN A 498 26.61 -28.76 1.57
C ASN A 498 27.86 -27.85 1.69
N LYS A 499 28.66 -27.74 0.63
CA LYS A 499 29.93 -26.99 0.63
C LYS A 499 29.69 -25.53 0.29
N THR A 500 30.24 -24.62 1.11
CA THR A 500 30.13 -23.16 0.92
C THR A 500 31.38 -22.49 0.36
N ASP A 501 32.50 -23.23 0.26
CA ASP A 501 33.76 -22.77 -0.32
C ASP A 501 33.84 -23.17 -1.82
N PRO A 502 33.94 -22.21 -2.76
CA PRO A 502 34.09 -22.49 -4.18
C PRO A 502 35.32 -23.31 -4.59
N SER A 503 36.36 -23.38 -3.76
CA SER A 503 37.56 -24.18 -3.99
C SER A 503 37.45 -25.63 -3.50
N ALA A 504 36.47 -25.93 -2.64
CA ALA A 504 36.26 -27.24 -2.05
C ALA A 504 35.39 -28.21 -2.89
N LEU A 505 34.81 -27.75 -4.00
CA LEU A 505 34.06 -28.60 -4.92
C LEU A 505 35.00 -29.54 -5.69
N THR A 506 34.62 -30.83 -5.78
CA THR A 506 35.22 -31.80 -6.69
C THR A 506 34.82 -31.51 -8.14
N GLU A 507 35.53 -32.09 -9.11
CA GLU A 507 35.22 -31.88 -10.54
C GLU A 507 33.80 -32.37 -10.91
N GLU A 508 33.27 -33.39 -10.23
CA GLU A 508 31.89 -33.87 -10.39
C GLU A 508 30.86 -32.87 -9.81
N GLU A 509 31.11 -32.31 -8.62
CA GLU A 509 30.26 -31.27 -8.03
C GLU A 509 30.29 -29.98 -8.85
N VAL A 510 31.46 -29.59 -9.35
CA VAL A 510 31.64 -28.48 -10.30
C VAL A 510 30.81 -28.70 -11.56
N SER A 511 30.84 -29.91 -12.14
CA SER A 511 30.03 -30.27 -13.31
C SER A 511 28.52 -30.15 -13.01
N LYS A 512 28.03 -30.80 -11.95
CA LYS A 512 26.62 -30.75 -11.53
C LYS A 512 26.15 -29.32 -11.23
N PHE A 513 26.99 -28.48 -10.63
CA PHE A 513 26.66 -27.08 -10.37
C PHE A 513 26.61 -26.26 -11.67
N ALA A 514 27.65 -26.36 -12.51
CA ALA A 514 27.81 -25.54 -13.71
C ALA A 514 26.86 -25.93 -14.85
N ARG A 515 26.41 -27.18 -14.92
CA ARG A 515 25.51 -27.68 -15.97
C ARG A 515 24.05 -27.67 -15.52
N LEU A 516 23.17 -27.06 -16.31
CA LEU A 516 21.72 -27.32 -16.25
C LEU A 516 21.31 -28.44 -17.19
N ASN A 517 22.09 -28.73 -18.23
CA ASN A 517 21.79 -29.78 -19.22
C ASN A 517 20.37 -29.69 -19.80
N ILE A 518 19.86 -28.47 -20.02
CA ILE A 518 18.55 -28.20 -20.62
C ILE A 518 18.39 -29.00 -21.92
N ASP A 519 17.25 -29.67 -22.08
CA ASP A 519 16.83 -30.23 -23.37
C ASP A 519 16.05 -29.15 -24.15
N PRO A 520 16.57 -28.63 -25.29
CA PRO A 520 15.91 -27.58 -26.05
C PRO A 520 14.54 -27.94 -26.61
N SER A 521 14.22 -29.25 -26.76
CA SER A 521 12.90 -29.72 -27.20
C SER A 521 11.83 -29.56 -26.13
N THR A 522 12.22 -29.44 -24.86
CA THR A 522 11.31 -29.36 -23.70
C THR A 522 11.04 -27.94 -23.22
N ILE A 523 11.63 -26.91 -23.86
CA ILE A 523 11.48 -25.50 -23.46
C ILE A 523 10.02 -25.07 -23.60
N THR A 524 9.36 -24.86 -22.47
CA THR A 524 8.01 -24.31 -22.38
C THR A 524 8.01 -22.79 -22.49
N TRP A 525 9.05 -22.13 -21.96
CA TRP A 525 9.11 -20.67 -21.84
C TRP A 525 9.24 -19.95 -23.19
N GLN A 526 8.42 -18.92 -23.40
CA GLN A 526 8.36 -18.12 -24.63
C GLN A 526 8.67 -16.65 -24.34
N ARG A 527 8.90 -15.88 -25.40
CA ARG A 527 9.02 -14.41 -25.30
C ARG A 527 7.62 -13.78 -25.29
N VAL A 528 7.51 -12.52 -24.89
CA VAL A 528 6.24 -11.78 -24.97
C VAL A 528 6.42 -10.35 -25.47
N VAL A 529 5.34 -9.80 -26.01
CA VAL A 529 5.19 -8.38 -26.37
C VAL A 529 3.72 -8.01 -26.21
N ASP A 530 3.42 -6.78 -25.81
CA ASP A 530 2.03 -6.30 -25.67
C ASP A 530 1.56 -5.65 -26.98
N THR A 531 1.50 -6.45 -28.04
CA THR A 531 1.11 -6.01 -29.39
C THR A 531 0.55 -7.20 -30.18
N ASN A 532 -0.51 -6.97 -30.97
CA ASN A 532 -1.26 -8.00 -31.70
C ASN A 532 -0.53 -8.49 -32.97
N ASP A 533 0.70 -8.99 -32.84
CA ASP A 533 1.54 -9.44 -33.96
C ASP A 533 1.45 -10.95 -34.23
N ARG A 534 0.61 -11.31 -35.20
CA ARG A 534 0.44 -12.67 -35.68
C ARG A 534 1.70 -13.32 -36.30
N PHE A 535 2.71 -12.55 -36.72
CA PHE A 535 3.91 -13.11 -37.36
C PHE A 535 4.92 -13.64 -36.34
N LEU A 536 4.90 -13.16 -35.09
CA LEU A 536 5.78 -13.67 -34.03
C LEU A 536 5.31 -15.02 -33.42
N ARG A 537 4.17 -15.55 -33.87
CA ARG A 537 3.59 -16.85 -33.43
C ARG A 537 4.50 -18.06 -33.61
N LYS A 538 5.42 -18.02 -34.58
CA LYS A 538 6.55 -18.95 -34.73
C LYS A 538 7.70 -18.23 -35.43
N ILE A 539 8.88 -18.27 -34.81
CA ILE A 539 10.11 -17.66 -35.31
C ILE A 539 11.29 -18.62 -35.11
N THR A 540 12.40 -18.37 -35.80
CA THR A 540 13.69 -19.01 -35.53
C THR A 540 14.67 -17.99 -34.97
N ILE A 541 15.25 -18.26 -33.81
CA ILE A 541 16.24 -17.40 -33.15
C ILE A 541 17.67 -17.95 -33.31
N GLY A 542 18.69 -17.20 -32.88
CA GLY A 542 20.09 -17.62 -32.96
C GLY A 542 20.64 -17.73 -34.38
N GLN A 543 20.14 -16.93 -35.32
CA GLN A 543 20.51 -16.97 -36.75
C GLN A 543 21.84 -16.26 -37.07
N ALA A 544 22.37 -15.44 -36.16
CA ALA A 544 23.63 -14.74 -36.38
C ALA A 544 24.85 -15.68 -36.32
N SER A 545 25.96 -15.26 -36.93
CA SER A 545 27.18 -16.08 -37.04
C SER A 545 27.86 -16.36 -35.69
N THR A 546 27.63 -15.51 -34.69
CA THR A 546 28.09 -15.63 -33.30
C THR A 546 27.39 -16.76 -32.53
N GLU A 547 26.11 -17.02 -32.83
CA GLU A 547 25.28 -18.06 -32.19
C GLU A 547 25.16 -19.32 -33.05
N LYS A 548 26.01 -19.47 -34.07
CA LYS A 548 25.95 -20.53 -35.08
C LYS A 548 25.92 -21.93 -34.42
N GLY A 549 24.85 -22.68 -34.72
CA GLY A 549 24.62 -24.02 -34.17
C GLY A 549 23.75 -24.05 -32.90
N CYS A 550 23.45 -22.90 -32.31
CA CYS A 550 22.50 -22.76 -31.19
C CYS A 550 21.14 -22.15 -31.62
N SER A 551 20.82 -22.20 -32.92
CA SER A 551 19.52 -21.76 -33.43
C SER A 551 18.40 -22.73 -33.07
N ARG A 552 17.22 -22.19 -32.73
CA ARG A 552 16.02 -22.98 -32.41
C ARG A 552 14.74 -22.25 -32.81
N GLN A 553 13.63 -22.99 -32.88
CA GLN A 553 12.32 -22.36 -32.91
C GLN A 553 11.93 -21.76 -31.55
N ALA A 554 11.16 -20.68 -31.61
CA ALA A 554 10.55 -20.00 -30.48
C ALA A 554 9.22 -19.36 -30.94
N GLN A 555 8.48 -18.75 -30.02
CA GLN A 555 7.37 -17.86 -30.32
C GLN A 555 7.35 -16.65 -29.39
N PHE A 556 6.54 -15.66 -29.75
CA PHE A 556 6.03 -14.67 -28.81
C PHE A 556 4.55 -14.94 -28.51
N ASP A 557 4.18 -14.76 -27.24
CA ASP A 557 2.81 -14.66 -26.76
C ASP A 557 2.50 -13.20 -26.35
N ILE A 558 1.23 -12.82 -26.18
CA ILE A 558 0.87 -11.48 -25.69
C ILE A 558 1.37 -11.30 -24.23
N ALA A 559 1.74 -10.10 -23.80
CA ALA A 559 2.33 -9.90 -22.46
C ALA A 559 1.44 -10.42 -21.31
N VAL A 560 0.12 -10.22 -21.41
CA VAL A 560 -0.88 -10.71 -20.44
C VAL A 560 -1.10 -12.24 -20.45
N ALA A 561 -0.45 -12.97 -21.37
CA ALA A 561 -0.38 -14.43 -21.39
C ALA A 561 0.85 -15.01 -20.66
N SER A 562 1.79 -14.16 -20.21
CA SER A 562 2.96 -14.60 -19.43
C SER A 562 2.56 -15.26 -18.10
N GLU A 563 3.28 -16.30 -17.69
CA GLU A 563 3.16 -16.85 -16.34
C GLU A 563 3.46 -15.79 -15.26
N ILE A 564 4.31 -14.79 -15.54
CA ILE A 564 4.61 -13.70 -14.60
C ILE A 564 3.35 -12.87 -14.30
N MET A 565 2.44 -12.70 -15.27
CA MET A 565 1.13 -12.06 -15.04
C MET A 565 0.25 -12.92 -14.11
N ALA A 566 0.29 -14.25 -14.27
CA ALA A 566 -0.45 -15.17 -13.40
C ALA A 566 0.14 -15.25 -11.99
N VAL A 567 1.47 -15.15 -11.85
CA VAL A 567 2.18 -15.02 -10.56
C VAL A 567 1.81 -13.72 -9.86
N LEU A 568 1.85 -12.58 -10.57
CA LEU A 568 1.43 -11.28 -10.04
C LEU A 568 -0.02 -11.29 -9.54
N ALA A 569 -0.91 -11.98 -10.27
CA ALA A 569 -2.31 -12.09 -9.88
C ALA A 569 -2.57 -13.03 -8.70
N LEU A 570 -1.78 -14.10 -8.51
CA LEU A 570 -2.00 -15.08 -7.43
C LEU A 570 -1.14 -14.88 -6.19
N THR A 571 -0.18 -13.94 -6.21
CA THR A 571 0.69 -13.69 -5.07
C THR A 571 0.03 -12.86 -3.97
N ASP A 572 0.46 -13.09 -2.72
CA ASP A 572 -0.05 -12.36 -1.54
C ASP A 572 1.01 -11.51 -0.81
N SER A 573 2.27 -11.57 -1.24
CA SER A 573 3.39 -10.87 -0.60
C SER A 573 4.62 -10.81 -1.51
N LEU A 574 5.55 -9.88 -1.26
CA LEU A 574 6.80 -9.81 -2.01
C LEU A 574 7.67 -11.07 -1.84
N ALA A 575 7.56 -11.75 -0.69
CA ALA A 575 8.26 -12.99 -0.41
C ALA A 575 7.69 -14.16 -1.23
N ASP A 576 6.35 -14.35 -1.22
CA ASP A 576 5.68 -15.33 -2.06
C ASP A 576 5.90 -15.04 -3.55
N MET A 577 5.87 -13.78 -4.00
CA MET A 577 6.17 -13.45 -5.40
C MET A 577 7.58 -13.88 -5.79
N LYS A 578 8.59 -13.66 -4.94
CA LYS A 578 9.97 -14.14 -5.17
C LYS A 578 10.01 -15.67 -5.25
N GLU A 579 9.35 -16.38 -4.34
CA GLU A 579 9.31 -17.85 -4.36
C GLU A 579 8.57 -18.41 -5.59
N ARG A 580 7.44 -17.81 -5.98
CA ARG A 580 6.70 -18.14 -7.20
C ARG A 580 7.54 -17.92 -8.45
N LEU A 581 8.20 -16.77 -8.58
CA LEU A 581 9.12 -16.50 -9.69
C LEU A 581 10.23 -17.55 -9.76
N GLY A 582 10.84 -17.91 -8.62
CA GLY A 582 11.88 -18.94 -8.56
C GLY A 582 11.39 -20.33 -8.97
N ARG A 583 10.15 -20.70 -8.59
CA ARG A 583 9.49 -21.98 -8.92
C ARG A 583 9.05 -22.14 -10.38
N MET A 584 9.07 -21.08 -11.20
CA MET A 584 8.68 -21.18 -12.62
C MET A 584 9.58 -22.16 -13.38
N VAL A 585 8.99 -23.17 -14.01
CA VAL A 585 9.70 -24.22 -14.77
C VAL A 585 9.75 -23.84 -16.25
N VAL A 586 10.96 -23.68 -16.77
CA VAL A 586 11.19 -23.17 -18.14
C VAL A 586 11.48 -24.27 -19.17
N ALA A 587 11.96 -25.42 -18.70
CA ALA A 587 12.33 -26.58 -19.49
C ALA A 587 12.47 -27.81 -18.58
N SER A 588 12.75 -28.97 -19.16
CA SER A 588 13.35 -30.11 -18.47
C SER A 588 14.84 -30.24 -18.84
N ASP A 589 15.63 -30.88 -17.98
CA ASP A 589 16.96 -31.33 -18.35
C ASP A 589 16.90 -32.63 -19.17
N LYS A 590 18.05 -33.08 -19.68
CA LYS A 590 18.19 -34.36 -20.42
C LYS A 590 17.86 -35.63 -19.59
N ASN A 591 17.60 -35.50 -18.29
CA ASN A 591 17.16 -36.56 -17.39
C ASN A 591 15.66 -36.43 -17.00
N GLY A 592 14.93 -35.50 -17.64
CA GLY A 592 13.51 -35.24 -17.37
C GLY A 592 13.23 -34.43 -16.10
N GLN A 593 14.25 -33.90 -15.43
CA GLN A 593 14.10 -33.09 -14.20
C GLN A 593 13.74 -31.63 -14.51
N PRO A 594 12.93 -30.95 -13.68
CA PRO A 594 12.50 -29.58 -13.95
C PRO A 594 13.64 -28.56 -13.75
N VAL A 595 13.90 -27.77 -14.79
CA VAL A 595 14.82 -26.62 -14.75
C VAL A 595 14.00 -25.35 -14.51
N THR A 596 14.40 -24.60 -13.49
CA THR A 596 13.65 -23.44 -12.96
C THR A 596 14.36 -22.11 -13.19
N ALA A 597 13.64 -20.99 -12.98
CA ALA A 597 14.25 -19.66 -12.95
C ALA A 597 15.30 -19.50 -11.83
N GLU A 598 15.15 -20.22 -10.71
CA GLU A 598 16.15 -20.29 -9.63
C GLU A 598 17.46 -20.98 -10.10
N ASP A 599 17.36 -22.08 -10.86
CA ASP A 599 18.53 -22.78 -11.43
C ASP A 599 19.33 -21.92 -12.41
N LEU A 600 18.62 -21.02 -13.12
CA LEU A 600 19.22 -20.03 -14.02
C LEU A 600 19.86 -18.85 -13.29
N GLY A 601 19.62 -18.68 -11.99
CA GLY A 601 20.20 -17.62 -11.17
C GLY A 601 19.51 -16.26 -11.30
N VAL A 602 18.30 -16.18 -11.86
CA VAL A 602 17.68 -14.90 -12.27
C VAL A 602 16.53 -14.41 -11.37
N THR A 603 16.03 -15.21 -10.43
CA THR A 603 14.88 -14.86 -9.58
C THR A 603 14.99 -13.50 -8.90
N GLY A 604 16.18 -13.14 -8.40
CA GLY A 604 16.44 -11.82 -7.82
C GLY A 604 16.21 -10.67 -8.82
N ALA A 605 16.70 -10.80 -10.05
CA ALA A 605 16.52 -9.78 -11.09
C ALA A 605 15.05 -9.68 -11.55
N LEU A 606 14.35 -10.81 -11.67
CA LEU A 606 12.90 -10.83 -11.94
C LEU A 606 12.11 -10.12 -10.83
N THR A 607 12.46 -10.37 -9.58
CA THR A 607 11.83 -9.73 -8.41
C THR A 607 12.09 -8.22 -8.38
N VAL A 608 13.31 -7.76 -8.75
CA VAL A 608 13.65 -6.33 -8.84
C VAL A 608 12.86 -5.63 -9.95
N LEU A 609 12.70 -6.26 -11.13
CA LEU A 609 11.87 -5.71 -12.22
C LEU A 609 10.39 -5.61 -11.82
N MET A 610 9.89 -6.56 -11.03
CA MET A 610 8.50 -6.60 -10.57
C MET A 610 8.23 -5.81 -9.27
N LYS A 611 9.25 -5.18 -8.65
CA LYS A 611 9.17 -4.60 -7.29
C LYS A 611 8.08 -3.53 -7.10
N ASP A 612 7.76 -2.80 -8.17
CA ASP A 612 6.73 -1.74 -8.17
C ASP A 612 5.45 -2.24 -8.83
N ALA A 613 5.56 -3.14 -9.82
CA ALA A 613 4.44 -3.81 -10.47
C ALA A 613 3.65 -4.75 -9.56
N ILE A 614 4.13 -5.06 -8.35
CA ILE A 614 3.39 -5.80 -7.30
C ILE A 614 2.39 -4.93 -6.50
N LYS A 615 2.47 -3.60 -6.61
CA LYS A 615 1.65 -2.66 -5.83
C LYS A 615 0.35 -2.33 -6.56
N PRO A 616 -0.85 -2.58 -5.98
CA PRO A 616 -2.12 -2.29 -6.64
C PRO A 616 -2.33 -0.81 -6.98
N ASN A 617 -2.95 -0.55 -8.14
CA ASN A 617 -3.20 0.82 -8.62
C ASN A 617 -4.58 1.30 -8.19
N LEU A 618 -4.62 2.29 -7.31
CA LEU A 618 -5.83 3.00 -6.90
C LEU A 618 -6.25 4.00 -8.00
N MET A 619 -7.48 3.84 -8.47
CA MET A 619 -8.23 4.75 -9.35
C MET A 619 -9.63 4.97 -8.76
N GLN A 620 -10.58 5.53 -9.53
CA GLN A 620 -11.95 5.75 -9.08
C GLN A 620 -13.00 5.57 -10.18
N THR A 621 -14.25 5.33 -9.79
CA THR A 621 -15.42 5.43 -10.67
C THR A 621 -15.78 6.90 -10.95
N LEU A 622 -16.67 7.15 -11.91
CA LEU A 622 -17.31 8.47 -12.12
C LEU A 622 -17.93 9.09 -10.85
N GLU A 623 -18.47 8.27 -9.93
CA GLU A 623 -19.05 8.75 -8.65
C GLU A 623 -18.00 8.93 -7.53
N GLY A 624 -16.71 8.74 -7.81
CA GLY A 624 -15.62 8.91 -6.85
C GLY A 624 -15.47 7.77 -5.83
N THR A 625 -16.09 6.61 -6.07
CA THR A 625 -15.83 5.34 -5.37
C THR A 625 -14.42 4.84 -5.71
N PRO A 626 -13.61 4.36 -4.75
CA PRO A 626 -12.28 3.82 -5.01
C PRO A 626 -12.35 2.51 -5.83
N VAL A 627 -11.36 2.31 -6.70
CA VAL A 627 -11.21 1.10 -7.52
C VAL A 627 -9.74 0.67 -7.50
N PHE A 628 -9.47 -0.63 -7.34
CA PHE A 628 -8.13 -1.18 -7.56
C PHE A 628 -8.05 -1.86 -8.94
N VAL A 629 -7.12 -1.40 -9.76
CA VAL A 629 -6.83 -1.94 -11.09
C VAL A 629 -5.46 -2.63 -11.02
N HIS A 630 -5.42 -3.95 -10.89
CA HIS A 630 -4.14 -4.66 -10.68
C HIS A 630 -4.17 -6.11 -11.15
N ALA A 631 -3.18 -6.44 -12.00
CA ALA A 631 -3.09 -7.64 -12.83
C ALA A 631 -4.28 -7.85 -13.81
N GLY A 632 -4.02 -8.61 -14.88
CA GLY A 632 -5.00 -8.93 -15.92
C GLY A 632 -4.64 -10.19 -16.71
N PRO A 633 -4.46 -11.36 -16.07
CA PRO A 633 -4.12 -12.61 -16.74
C PRO A 633 -5.25 -13.07 -17.67
N PHE A 634 -4.90 -13.65 -18.82
CA PHE A 634 -5.86 -14.26 -19.75
C PHE A 634 -6.78 -15.30 -19.07
N ALA A 635 -8.09 -15.09 -19.11
CA ALA A 635 -9.08 -16.01 -18.53
C ALA A 635 -9.19 -17.37 -19.23
N ASN A 636 -8.57 -17.55 -20.41
CA ASN A 636 -8.47 -18.86 -21.07
C ASN A 636 -7.32 -19.71 -20.49
N ILE A 637 -6.07 -19.29 -20.72
CA ILE A 637 -4.86 -20.06 -20.36
C ILE A 637 -4.39 -19.85 -18.91
N ALA A 638 -4.93 -18.85 -18.23
CA ALA A 638 -4.77 -18.60 -16.82
C ALA A 638 -6.15 -18.36 -16.17
N HIS A 639 -6.15 -17.94 -14.90
CA HIS A 639 -7.34 -17.92 -14.06
C HIS A 639 -8.24 -16.70 -14.25
N GLY A 640 -7.84 -15.64 -14.97
CA GLY A 640 -8.76 -14.61 -15.44
C GLY A 640 -9.30 -13.64 -14.39
N ASN A 641 -8.54 -13.30 -13.35
CA ASN A 641 -8.98 -12.43 -12.26
C ASN A 641 -7.94 -11.35 -11.93
N SER A 642 -8.40 -10.28 -11.28
CA SER A 642 -7.58 -9.29 -10.57
C SER A 642 -6.68 -9.93 -9.51
N SER A 643 -5.66 -9.21 -9.04
CA SER A 643 -4.70 -9.75 -8.06
C SER A 643 -5.29 -10.04 -6.67
N VAL A 644 -4.77 -11.09 -6.01
CA VAL A 644 -5.03 -11.41 -4.59
C VAL A 644 -4.63 -10.26 -3.66
N LEU A 645 -3.51 -9.58 -3.93
CA LEU A 645 -3.06 -8.43 -3.13
C LEU A 645 -4.05 -7.25 -3.14
N ALA A 646 -4.63 -6.93 -4.30
CA ALA A 646 -5.64 -5.87 -4.40
C ALA A 646 -6.89 -6.19 -3.56
N ASP A 647 -7.38 -7.42 -3.64
CA ASP A 647 -8.55 -7.86 -2.87
C ASP A 647 -8.25 -7.88 -1.36
N LYS A 648 -7.10 -8.42 -0.92
CA LYS A 648 -6.68 -8.39 0.51
C LYS A 648 -6.56 -6.95 1.03
N ILE A 649 -5.96 -6.04 0.26
CA ILE A 649 -5.85 -4.61 0.62
C ILE A 649 -7.22 -3.94 0.69
N ALA A 650 -8.10 -4.20 -0.29
CA ALA A 650 -9.45 -3.67 -0.30
C ALA A 650 -10.27 -4.17 0.92
N LEU A 651 -10.18 -5.46 1.26
CA LEU A 651 -10.92 -6.06 2.38
C LEU A 651 -10.52 -5.46 3.74
N LYS A 652 -9.23 -5.18 3.95
CA LYS A 652 -8.75 -4.44 5.14
C LYS A 652 -9.17 -2.97 5.15
N LEU A 653 -9.18 -2.32 3.98
CA LEU A 653 -9.57 -0.91 3.87
C LEU A 653 -11.06 -0.68 4.13
N VAL A 654 -11.95 -1.51 3.56
CA VAL A 654 -13.41 -1.34 3.74
C VAL A 654 -13.88 -1.67 5.16
N GLY A 655 -13.18 -2.57 5.86
CA GLY A 655 -13.54 -3.07 7.19
C GLY A 655 -14.79 -3.97 7.21
N GLU A 656 -15.11 -4.54 8.37
CA GLU A 656 -16.12 -5.60 8.58
C GLU A 656 -17.54 -5.31 8.02
N GLU A 657 -17.97 -4.05 8.10
CA GLU A 657 -19.26 -3.53 7.60
C GLU A 657 -19.23 -3.17 6.10
N GLY A 658 -18.05 -3.19 5.50
CA GLY A 658 -17.79 -2.78 4.12
C GLY A 658 -17.84 -3.94 3.13
N PHE A 659 -17.79 -3.59 1.84
CA PHE A 659 -17.94 -4.53 0.73
C PHE A 659 -16.85 -4.33 -0.32
N VAL A 660 -16.20 -5.43 -0.73
CA VAL A 660 -15.30 -5.48 -1.89
C VAL A 660 -16.00 -6.22 -3.00
N VAL A 661 -16.19 -5.55 -4.13
CA VAL A 661 -16.71 -6.15 -5.36
C VAL A 661 -15.51 -6.36 -6.30
N THR A 662 -15.29 -7.61 -6.70
CA THR A 662 -14.25 -8.03 -7.65
C THR A 662 -14.90 -8.82 -8.79
N GLU A 663 -14.21 -9.06 -9.90
CA GLU A 663 -14.76 -9.76 -11.06
C GLU A 663 -13.85 -10.86 -11.62
N ALA A 664 -14.45 -11.79 -12.36
CA ALA A 664 -13.76 -12.82 -13.12
C ALA A 664 -14.14 -12.78 -14.61
N GLY A 665 -13.15 -12.89 -15.49
CA GLY A 665 -13.34 -12.80 -16.94
C GLY A 665 -14.08 -13.98 -17.56
N PHE A 666 -14.97 -13.68 -18.51
CA PHE A 666 -15.94 -14.59 -19.14
C PHE A 666 -17.03 -15.12 -18.18
N GLY A 667 -17.86 -16.03 -18.67
CA GLY A 667 -18.97 -16.62 -17.93
C GLY A 667 -18.57 -17.47 -16.73
N ALA A 668 -19.58 -17.90 -15.98
CA ALA A 668 -19.47 -18.68 -14.75
C ALA A 668 -18.60 -19.96 -14.92
N ASP A 669 -18.67 -20.56 -16.10
CA ASP A 669 -17.98 -21.79 -16.49
C ASP A 669 -16.47 -21.62 -16.75
N ILE A 670 -15.95 -20.39 -16.81
CA ILE A 670 -14.51 -20.14 -16.96
C ILE A 670 -13.99 -19.24 -15.83
N GLY A 671 -14.51 -18.02 -15.71
CA GLY A 671 -13.98 -17.04 -14.77
C GLY A 671 -14.24 -17.45 -13.31
N MET A 672 -15.50 -17.73 -12.99
CA MET A 672 -15.92 -18.06 -11.62
C MET A 672 -15.42 -19.44 -11.17
N GLU A 673 -15.39 -20.44 -12.06
CA GLU A 673 -14.79 -21.76 -11.80
C GLU A 673 -13.33 -21.62 -11.32
N LYS A 674 -12.52 -20.85 -12.06
CA LYS A 674 -11.11 -20.61 -11.73
C LYS A 674 -10.91 -19.66 -10.56
N PHE A 675 -11.82 -18.71 -10.36
CA PHE A 675 -11.86 -17.89 -9.14
C PHE A 675 -12.01 -18.78 -7.90
N PHE A 676 -12.95 -19.72 -7.88
CA PHE A 676 -13.13 -20.67 -6.78
C PHE A 676 -11.99 -21.68 -6.66
N ASN A 677 -11.63 -22.39 -7.75
CA ASN A 677 -10.70 -23.52 -7.66
C ASN A 677 -9.22 -23.14 -7.74
N ILE A 678 -8.88 -21.88 -8.06
CA ILE A 678 -7.49 -21.37 -8.11
C ILE A 678 -7.32 -20.15 -7.19
N LYS A 679 -8.03 -19.03 -7.44
CA LYS A 679 -7.79 -17.77 -6.70
C LYS A 679 -8.17 -17.86 -5.21
N CYS A 680 -9.30 -18.49 -4.86
CA CYS A 680 -9.70 -18.71 -3.47
C CYS A 680 -8.72 -19.67 -2.74
N ARG A 681 -8.16 -20.67 -3.44
CA ARG A 681 -7.11 -21.55 -2.87
C ARG A 681 -5.80 -20.82 -2.62
N ALA A 682 -5.38 -19.95 -3.54
CA ALA A 682 -4.12 -19.20 -3.43
C ALA A 682 -4.19 -18.07 -2.40
N SER A 683 -5.37 -17.47 -2.22
CA SER A 683 -5.56 -16.32 -1.32
C SER A 683 -6.00 -16.69 0.10
N GLY A 684 -6.71 -17.81 0.26
CA GLY A 684 -7.46 -18.17 1.46
C GLY A 684 -8.82 -17.46 1.57
N LEU A 685 -9.17 -16.57 0.64
CA LEU A 685 -10.43 -15.81 0.66
C LEU A 685 -11.60 -16.65 0.16
N VAL A 686 -12.78 -16.44 0.76
CA VAL A 686 -14.04 -17.08 0.39
C VAL A 686 -15.10 -16.00 0.16
N PRO A 687 -15.85 -16.00 -0.95
CA PRO A 687 -16.88 -15.00 -1.20
C PRO A 687 -18.10 -15.19 -0.29
N ASN A 688 -18.64 -14.06 0.20
CA ASN A 688 -19.90 -14.01 0.94
C ASN A 688 -21.12 -14.02 0.01
N ALA A 689 -20.99 -13.42 -1.18
CA ALA A 689 -22.03 -13.41 -2.20
C ALA A 689 -21.44 -13.49 -3.61
N VAL A 690 -22.27 -13.94 -4.55
CA VAL A 690 -21.94 -14.04 -5.97
C VAL A 690 -23.03 -13.28 -6.74
N VAL A 691 -22.64 -12.21 -7.43
CA VAL A 691 -23.44 -11.58 -8.47
C VAL A 691 -23.05 -12.23 -9.78
N LEU A 692 -24.00 -12.48 -10.67
CA LEU A 692 -23.68 -12.82 -12.04
C LEU A 692 -24.43 -11.91 -13.01
N VAL A 693 -23.92 -11.78 -14.24
CA VAL A 693 -24.43 -10.86 -15.25
C VAL A 693 -24.54 -11.54 -16.62
N ALA A 694 -25.60 -11.26 -17.36
CA ALA A 694 -25.76 -11.62 -18.77
C ALA A 694 -26.65 -10.57 -19.45
N THR A 695 -27.08 -10.79 -20.69
CA THR A 695 -28.11 -9.96 -21.33
C THR A 695 -29.12 -10.82 -22.08
N VAL A 696 -30.35 -10.35 -22.31
CA VAL A 696 -31.36 -11.09 -23.10
C VAL A 696 -31.13 -10.97 -24.60
N ARG A 697 -30.41 -9.95 -25.07
CA ARG A 697 -29.81 -10.04 -26.41
C ARG A 697 -28.87 -11.25 -26.49
N ALA A 698 -28.09 -11.51 -25.44
CA ALA A 698 -27.29 -12.73 -25.37
C ALA A 698 -28.12 -14.01 -25.07
N LEU A 699 -29.24 -13.94 -24.32
CA LEU A 699 -30.15 -15.10 -24.18
C LEU A 699 -30.79 -15.47 -25.52
N LYS A 700 -31.33 -14.51 -26.27
CA LYS A 700 -31.89 -14.73 -27.61
C LYS A 700 -30.84 -15.32 -28.58
N MET A 701 -29.56 -14.92 -28.47
CA MET A 701 -28.45 -15.61 -29.14
C MET A 701 -28.28 -17.06 -28.65
N HIS A 702 -28.31 -17.31 -27.34
CA HIS A 702 -28.21 -18.65 -26.78
C HIS A 702 -29.42 -19.56 -27.08
N GLY A 703 -30.58 -18.98 -27.40
CA GLY A 703 -31.80 -19.63 -27.88
C GLY A 703 -31.85 -19.88 -29.40
N GLY A 704 -30.78 -19.56 -30.14
CA GLY A 704 -30.67 -19.82 -31.58
C GLY A 704 -30.78 -18.59 -32.49
N GLY A 705 -30.88 -17.39 -31.93
CA GLY A 705 -30.86 -16.15 -32.71
C GLY A 705 -29.53 -15.98 -33.50
N PRO A 706 -29.57 -15.46 -34.75
CA PRO A 706 -28.38 -15.43 -35.61
C PRO A 706 -27.53 -14.15 -35.49
N VAL A 707 -26.44 -14.18 -34.70
CA VAL A 707 -25.45 -13.08 -34.59
C VAL A 707 -24.30 -13.21 -35.59
N THR A 708 -23.88 -12.09 -36.19
CA THR A 708 -22.57 -11.95 -36.87
C THR A 708 -21.83 -10.77 -36.27
N ALA A 709 -20.59 -10.96 -35.80
CA ALA A 709 -19.79 -9.88 -35.24
C ALA A 709 -19.40 -8.84 -36.31
N GLY A 710 -19.40 -7.54 -35.94
CA GLY A 710 -19.09 -6.44 -36.87
C GLY A 710 -20.19 -6.09 -37.88
N VAL A 711 -21.38 -6.66 -37.75
CA VAL A 711 -22.56 -6.39 -38.60
C VAL A 711 -23.68 -5.80 -37.72
N PRO A 712 -24.49 -4.84 -38.20
CA PRO A 712 -25.64 -4.34 -37.45
C PRO A 712 -26.58 -5.46 -36.96
N LEU A 713 -27.12 -5.29 -35.76
CA LEU A 713 -28.02 -6.26 -35.15
C LEU A 713 -29.27 -6.46 -36.02
N LYS A 714 -29.64 -7.73 -36.22
CA LYS A 714 -30.85 -8.11 -36.95
C LYS A 714 -32.11 -7.92 -36.09
N LYS A 715 -33.28 -7.92 -36.74
CA LYS A 715 -34.60 -7.64 -36.14
C LYS A 715 -34.89 -8.47 -34.89
N GLU A 716 -34.47 -9.72 -34.86
CA GLU A 716 -34.64 -10.67 -33.75
C GLU A 716 -33.99 -10.20 -32.42
N TYR A 717 -33.11 -9.20 -32.47
CA TYR A 717 -32.46 -8.56 -31.33
C TYR A 717 -33.03 -7.19 -30.96
N THR A 718 -33.81 -6.57 -31.85
CA THR A 718 -34.40 -5.24 -31.66
C THR A 718 -35.92 -5.28 -31.47
N GLU A 719 -36.54 -6.41 -31.78
CA GLU A 719 -37.97 -6.68 -31.64
C GLU A 719 -38.20 -7.73 -30.53
N GLU A 720 -39.42 -7.78 -29.98
CA GLU A 720 -39.79 -8.72 -28.90
C GLU A 720 -39.83 -10.16 -29.44
N ASN A 721 -39.27 -11.13 -28.69
CA ASN A 721 -39.40 -12.54 -29.05
C ASN A 721 -39.29 -13.44 -27.81
N ILE A 722 -40.39 -13.51 -27.06
CA ILE A 722 -40.52 -14.28 -25.81
C ILE A 722 -40.10 -15.75 -26.00
N GLN A 723 -40.31 -16.35 -27.17
CA GLN A 723 -39.90 -17.73 -27.45
C GLN A 723 -38.37 -17.87 -27.52
N LEU A 724 -37.67 -17.02 -28.28
CA LEU A 724 -36.20 -17.02 -28.30
C LEU A 724 -35.60 -16.67 -26.94
N VAL A 725 -36.29 -15.84 -26.13
CA VAL A 725 -35.91 -15.63 -24.73
C VAL A 725 -36.05 -16.95 -23.97
N ALA A 726 -37.21 -17.60 -23.98
CA ALA A 726 -37.48 -18.84 -23.25
C ALA A 726 -36.58 -20.03 -23.66
N ASP A 727 -36.25 -20.16 -24.95
CA ASP A 727 -35.30 -21.18 -25.42
C ASP A 727 -33.86 -20.82 -25.01
N GLY A 728 -33.50 -19.54 -25.07
CA GLY A 728 -32.27 -19.01 -24.47
C GLY A 728 -32.22 -19.21 -22.96
N CYS A 729 -33.38 -19.23 -22.31
CA CYS A 729 -33.53 -19.50 -20.90
C CYS A 729 -33.16 -20.94 -20.51
N CYS A 730 -32.82 -21.85 -21.45
CA CYS A 730 -32.18 -23.11 -21.08
C CYS A 730 -30.69 -22.95 -20.73
N ASN A 731 -29.94 -22.09 -21.45
CA ASN A 731 -28.57 -21.75 -21.05
C ASN A 731 -28.60 -20.95 -19.74
N LEU A 732 -29.61 -20.08 -19.58
CA LEU A 732 -29.98 -19.48 -18.30
C LEU A 732 -30.24 -20.53 -17.22
N GLN A 733 -31.01 -21.60 -17.46
CA GLN A 733 -31.21 -22.69 -16.48
C GLN A 733 -29.95 -23.55 -16.20
N LYS A 734 -28.79 -23.18 -16.77
CA LYS A 734 -27.45 -23.66 -16.39
C LYS A 734 -26.49 -22.52 -15.97
N GLN A 735 -26.86 -21.27 -16.24
CA GLN A 735 -26.19 -20.02 -15.85
C GLN A 735 -27.25 -18.98 -15.41
N ILE A 736 -28.01 -19.24 -14.33
CA ILE A 736 -28.81 -18.20 -13.66
C ILE A 736 -28.70 -18.16 -12.14
N GLN A 737 -27.78 -17.39 -11.57
CA GLN A 737 -26.59 -16.79 -12.18
C GLN A 737 -26.79 -15.74 -13.32
N ILE A 738 -27.88 -14.96 -13.20
CA ILE A 738 -28.33 -13.63 -13.73
C ILE A 738 -27.53 -13.09 -14.96
N ALA A 739 -28.04 -12.49 -16.05
CA ALA A 739 -29.08 -11.45 -16.21
C ALA A 739 -29.75 -11.38 -17.63
N GLN A 740 -29.74 -10.22 -18.33
CA GLN A 740 -30.96 -9.51 -18.78
C GLN A 740 -30.73 -8.30 -19.77
N THR A 741 -31.55 -8.09 -20.82
CA THR A 741 -31.86 -6.83 -21.59
C THR A 741 -33.03 -7.04 -22.59
N ASP A 742 -34.15 -6.34 -22.45
CA ASP A 742 -35.49 -6.95 -22.62
C ASP A 742 -36.64 -5.95 -22.89
N THR A 743 -37.84 -6.44 -23.31
CA THR A 743 -39.13 -5.76 -23.01
C THR A 743 -39.57 -6.00 -21.55
N ARG A 744 -40.55 -5.27 -20.99
CA ARG A 744 -40.93 -5.50 -19.58
C ARG A 744 -41.43 -6.94 -19.29
N ALA A 745 -42.05 -7.60 -20.26
CA ALA A 745 -42.45 -9.00 -20.12
C ALA A 745 -41.24 -9.96 -20.15
N GLU A 746 -40.28 -9.73 -21.06
CA GLU A 746 -39.02 -10.49 -21.10
C GLU A 746 -38.20 -10.27 -19.79
N ILE A 747 -38.16 -9.03 -19.25
CA ILE A 747 -37.55 -8.65 -17.95
C ILE A 747 -38.09 -9.51 -16.80
N ASP A 748 -39.41 -9.55 -16.66
CA ASP A 748 -40.07 -10.16 -15.52
C ASP A 748 -39.99 -11.69 -15.61
N LEU A 749 -40.08 -12.26 -16.83
CA LEU A 749 -39.85 -13.67 -17.10
C LEU A 749 -38.42 -14.12 -16.69
N VAL A 750 -37.38 -13.36 -17.05
CA VAL A 750 -36.01 -13.66 -16.61
C VAL A 750 -35.90 -13.65 -15.09
N CYS A 751 -36.45 -12.64 -14.42
CA CYS A 751 -36.39 -12.52 -12.96
C CYS A 751 -37.24 -13.59 -12.23
N GLU A 752 -38.30 -14.09 -12.85
CA GLU A 752 -39.10 -15.22 -12.36
C GLU A 752 -38.34 -16.56 -12.50
N LEU A 753 -37.78 -16.82 -13.68
CA LEU A 753 -36.98 -18.02 -13.96
C LEU A 753 -35.69 -18.07 -13.12
N ALA A 754 -35.09 -16.92 -12.81
CA ALA A 754 -33.95 -16.81 -11.91
C ALA A 754 -34.22 -17.42 -10.53
N ARG A 755 -35.30 -16.94 -9.89
CA ARG A 755 -35.67 -17.36 -8.53
C ARG A 755 -36.14 -18.81 -8.53
N ARG A 756 -36.83 -19.27 -9.60
CA ARG A 756 -37.17 -20.69 -9.80
C ARG A 756 -35.95 -21.61 -9.90
N ALA A 757 -34.84 -21.15 -10.47
CA ALA A 757 -33.60 -21.90 -10.55
C ALA A 757 -32.73 -21.84 -9.27
N GLY A 758 -33.16 -21.09 -8.24
CA GLY A 758 -32.49 -21.00 -6.95
C GLY A 758 -31.64 -19.75 -6.73
N ALA A 759 -31.71 -18.73 -7.59
CA ALA A 759 -31.10 -17.44 -7.30
C ALA A 759 -31.78 -16.80 -6.06
N PHE A 760 -30.98 -16.30 -5.11
CA PHE A 760 -31.48 -15.65 -3.88
C PHE A 760 -32.42 -14.48 -4.19
N ASP A 761 -32.05 -13.67 -5.17
CA ASP A 761 -32.92 -12.67 -5.79
C ASP A 761 -32.48 -12.41 -7.24
N ALA A 762 -33.29 -11.69 -8.01
CA ALA A 762 -32.96 -11.26 -9.38
C ALA A 762 -33.63 -9.92 -9.71
N VAL A 763 -32.81 -8.91 -9.99
CA VAL A 763 -33.24 -7.52 -10.18
C VAL A 763 -32.75 -6.97 -11.53
N PRO A 764 -33.55 -6.16 -12.24
CA PRO A 764 -33.07 -5.42 -13.40
C PRO A 764 -32.07 -4.34 -12.95
N CYS A 765 -31.13 -3.98 -13.83
CA CYS A 765 -30.08 -3.01 -13.54
C CYS A 765 -29.99 -1.95 -14.63
N TYR A 766 -29.86 -0.68 -14.22
CA TYR A 766 -29.87 0.50 -15.08
C TYR A 766 -28.64 1.40 -14.87
N HIS A 767 -27.58 0.88 -14.26
CA HIS A 767 -26.39 1.66 -13.88
C HIS A 767 -25.64 2.25 -15.09
N TRP A 768 -25.71 1.62 -16.26
CA TRP A 768 -25.14 2.16 -17.50
C TRP A 768 -25.73 3.53 -17.88
N SER A 769 -27.03 3.76 -17.64
CA SER A 769 -27.69 5.05 -17.93
C SER A 769 -27.91 5.95 -16.71
N LEU A 770 -27.88 5.40 -15.49
CA LEU A 770 -28.24 6.13 -14.25
C LEU A 770 -27.14 6.19 -13.18
N GLY A 771 -25.96 5.60 -13.42
CA GLY A 771 -24.88 5.49 -12.43
C GLY A 771 -25.25 4.60 -11.24
N GLY A 772 -24.71 4.88 -10.05
CA GLY A 772 -24.96 4.07 -8.85
C GLY A 772 -26.43 4.03 -8.42
N LYS A 773 -27.23 5.04 -8.83
CA LYS A 773 -28.70 5.03 -8.65
C LYS A 773 -29.38 3.88 -9.42
N GLY A 774 -28.81 3.44 -10.53
CA GLY A 774 -29.32 2.34 -11.35
C GLY A 774 -28.99 0.94 -10.84
N SER A 775 -28.34 0.80 -9.68
CA SER A 775 -27.96 -0.48 -9.06
C SER A 775 -28.26 -0.56 -7.55
N VAL A 776 -29.06 0.36 -7.00
CA VAL A 776 -29.43 0.37 -5.56
C VAL A 776 -30.10 -0.93 -5.13
N ASP A 777 -31.05 -1.44 -5.92
CA ASP A 777 -31.77 -2.68 -5.62
C ASP A 777 -30.82 -3.89 -5.62
N LEU A 778 -29.85 -3.93 -6.54
CA LEU A 778 -28.80 -4.95 -6.57
C LEU A 778 -27.88 -4.83 -5.35
N ALA A 779 -27.48 -3.63 -4.96
CA ALA A 779 -26.65 -3.41 -3.77
C ALA A 779 -27.38 -3.85 -2.48
N GLN A 780 -28.70 -3.65 -2.41
CA GLN A 780 -29.53 -4.17 -1.31
C GLN A 780 -29.60 -5.71 -1.33
N ALA A 781 -29.91 -6.33 -2.48
CA ALA A 781 -29.96 -7.78 -2.62
C ALA A 781 -28.61 -8.45 -2.27
N VAL A 782 -27.49 -7.87 -2.72
CA VAL A 782 -26.13 -8.32 -2.39
C VAL A 782 -25.84 -8.21 -0.89
N ARG A 783 -26.20 -7.09 -0.26
CA ARG A 783 -26.04 -6.90 1.20
C ARG A 783 -26.86 -7.92 2.00
N GLU A 784 -28.04 -8.30 1.52
CA GLU A 784 -28.91 -9.27 2.19
C GLU A 784 -28.48 -10.72 1.96
N ALA A 785 -27.92 -11.03 0.78
CA ALA A 785 -27.31 -12.32 0.48
C ALA A 785 -25.99 -12.54 1.24
N ALA A 786 -25.09 -11.55 1.26
CA ALA A 786 -23.77 -11.64 1.92
C ALA A 786 -23.84 -11.75 3.45
N ASN A 787 -25.00 -11.48 4.04
CA ASN A 787 -25.30 -11.65 5.46
C ASN A 787 -26.03 -12.99 5.76
N LYS A 788 -26.10 -13.92 4.80
CA LYS A 788 -26.49 -15.32 5.02
C LYS A 788 -25.24 -16.20 5.18
N ASN A 789 -25.39 -17.30 5.91
CA ASN A 789 -24.32 -18.31 6.03
C ASN A 789 -24.14 -19.05 4.70
N SER A 790 -23.01 -18.85 4.03
CA SER A 790 -22.61 -19.64 2.86
C SER A 790 -21.90 -20.93 3.29
N HIS A 791 -22.06 -21.99 2.48
CA HIS A 791 -21.38 -23.28 2.66
C HIS A 791 -20.47 -23.52 1.45
N PHE A 792 -19.41 -22.71 1.33
CA PHE A 792 -18.48 -22.80 0.21
C PHE A 792 -17.74 -24.14 0.21
N GLN A 793 -17.65 -24.77 -0.97
CA GLN A 793 -16.92 -26.02 -1.20
C GLN A 793 -16.17 -25.91 -2.54
N PHE A 794 -14.95 -26.43 -2.60
CA PHE A 794 -14.22 -26.57 -3.86
C PHE A 794 -14.82 -27.70 -4.71
N LEU A 795 -14.70 -27.59 -6.03
CA LEU A 795 -15.30 -28.54 -6.98
C LEU A 795 -14.65 -29.93 -6.94
N TYR A 796 -13.38 -30.00 -6.53
CA TYR A 796 -12.57 -31.22 -6.49
C TYR A 796 -11.50 -31.13 -5.39
N ASP A 797 -11.00 -32.26 -4.92
CA ASP A 797 -9.75 -32.31 -4.16
C ASP A 797 -8.56 -32.18 -5.14
N VAL A 798 -7.54 -31.42 -4.75
CA VAL A 798 -6.29 -31.28 -5.50
C VAL A 798 -5.47 -32.57 -5.52
N GLN A 799 -5.65 -33.47 -4.54
CA GLN A 799 -5.02 -34.79 -4.47
C GLN A 799 -5.54 -35.79 -5.53
N LEU A 800 -6.66 -35.48 -6.20
CA LEU A 800 -7.13 -36.31 -7.32
C LEU A 800 -6.12 -36.27 -8.48
N PRO A 801 -5.96 -37.37 -9.25
CA PRO A 801 -5.12 -37.38 -10.44
C PRO A 801 -5.51 -36.26 -11.43
N ILE A 802 -4.54 -35.76 -12.20
CA ILE A 802 -4.77 -34.67 -13.17
C ILE A 802 -5.97 -34.99 -14.09
N VAL A 803 -6.03 -36.20 -14.62
CA VAL A 803 -7.12 -36.70 -15.49
C VAL A 803 -8.49 -36.57 -14.80
N GLU A 804 -8.62 -36.98 -13.55
CA GLU A 804 -9.88 -36.94 -12.81
C GLU A 804 -10.33 -35.51 -12.49
N LYS A 805 -9.40 -34.59 -12.22
CA LYS A 805 -9.73 -33.17 -12.03
C LYS A 805 -10.24 -32.54 -13.33
N ILE A 806 -9.61 -32.85 -14.47
CA ILE A 806 -10.07 -32.40 -15.80
C ILE A 806 -11.47 -32.97 -16.09
N ARG A 807 -11.69 -34.26 -15.84
CA ARG A 807 -13.00 -34.93 -16.02
C ARG A 807 -14.08 -34.33 -15.12
N THR A 808 -13.77 -34.06 -13.85
CA THR A 808 -14.71 -33.48 -12.87
C THR A 808 -15.21 -32.12 -13.33
N ILE A 809 -14.32 -31.24 -13.84
CA ILE A 809 -14.74 -29.96 -14.43
C ILE A 809 -15.59 -30.18 -15.68
N ALA A 810 -15.15 -31.04 -16.60
CA ALA A 810 -15.86 -31.31 -17.85
C ALA A 810 -17.29 -31.84 -17.63
N GLN A 811 -17.48 -32.78 -16.72
CA GLN A 811 -18.79 -33.37 -16.42
C GLN A 811 -19.67 -32.41 -15.60
N THR A 812 -19.16 -31.85 -14.49
CA THR A 812 -19.98 -31.07 -13.55
C THR A 812 -20.29 -29.66 -14.07
N VAL A 813 -19.28 -28.96 -14.59
CA VAL A 813 -19.42 -27.57 -15.05
C VAL A 813 -19.98 -27.56 -16.47
N TYR A 814 -19.35 -28.27 -17.40
CA TYR A 814 -19.69 -28.16 -18.84
C TYR A 814 -20.82 -29.09 -19.28
N GLY A 815 -21.15 -30.15 -18.53
CA GLY A 815 -22.10 -31.17 -18.96
C GLY A 815 -21.57 -32.07 -20.07
N ALA A 816 -20.25 -32.18 -20.21
CA ALA A 816 -19.62 -33.15 -21.10
C ALA A 816 -19.88 -34.58 -20.58
N LYS A 817 -19.91 -35.55 -21.51
CA LYS A 817 -20.04 -36.97 -21.17
C LYS A 817 -18.75 -37.52 -20.56
N ASP A 818 -17.62 -37.24 -21.20
CA ASP A 818 -16.27 -37.59 -20.76
C ASP A 818 -15.24 -36.68 -21.47
N ILE A 819 -13.96 -36.92 -21.24
CA ILE A 819 -12.83 -36.26 -21.89
C ILE A 819 -12.06 -37.24 -22.80
N GLU A 820 -11.41 -36.71 -23.83
CA GLU A 820 -10.53 -37.46 -24.71
C GLU A 820 -9.13 -36.84 -24.66
N LEU A 821 -8.10 -37.64 -24.36
CA LEU A 821 -6.72 -37.16 -24.23
C LEU A 821 -5.93 -37.49 -25.49
N SER A 822 -5.23 -36.50 -26.07
CA SER A 822 -4.23 -36.78 -27.09
C SER A 822 -3.03 -37.54 -26.49
N PRO A 823 -2.24 -38.28 -27.31
CA PRO A 823 -1.00 -38.91 -26.84
C PRO A 823 0.01 -37.89 -26.30
N GLU A 824 0.02 -36.66 -26.82
CA GLU A 824 0.86 -35.57 -26.33
C GLU A 824 0.39 -35.05 -24.96
N ALA A 825 -0.93 -34.91 -24.78
CA ALA A 825 -1.55 -34.54 -23.52
C ALA A 825 -1.26 -35.59 -22.42
N GLN A 826 -1.43 -36.88 -22.71
CA GLN A 826 -1.13 -37.97 -21.77
C GLN A 826 0.35 -37.97 -21.37
N SER A 827 1.27 -37.95 -22.33
CA SER A 827 2.72 -37.92 -22.08
C SER A 827 3.14 -36.74 -21.18
N LYS A 828 2.54 -35.56 -21.38
CA LYS A 828 2.79 -34.39 -20.53
C LYS A 828 2.17 -34.54 -19.14
N ILE A 829 0.97 -35.10 -19.00
CA ILE A 829 0.34 -35.43 -17.71
C ILE A 829 1.22 -36.39 -16.91
N ASP A 830 1.74 -37.45 -17.54
CA ASP A 830 2.59 -38.46 -16.91
C ASP A 830 3.88 -37.82 -16.39
N ARG A 831 4.54 -37.00 -17.24
CA ARG A 831 5.73 -36.24 -16.85
C ARG A 831 5.47 -35.26 -15.70
N TYR A 832 4.38 -34.47 -15.73
CA TYR A 832 4.06 -33.56 -14.63
C TYR A 832 3.74 -34.31 -13.33
N THR A 833 3.16 -35.51 -13.42
CA THR A 833 2.92 -36.38 -12.26
C THR A 833 4.24 -36.89 -11.68
N GLN A 834 5.16 -37.38 -12.53
CA GLN A 834 6.51 -37.82 -12.14
C GLN A 834 7.36 -36.68 -11.54
N GLN A 835 7.19 -35.45 -12.04
CA GLN A 835 7.85 -34.24 -11.51
C GLN A 835 7.21 -33.70 -10.22
N GLY A 836 6.18 -34.37 -9.66
CA GLY A 836 5.52 -33.98 -8.40
C GLY A 836 4.44 -32.91 -8.54
N PHE A 837 4.16 -32.42 -9.74
CA PHE A 837 3.14 -31.39 -10.02
C PHE A 837 1.71 -31.95 -10.12
N GLY A 838 1.53 -33.26 -9.91
CA GLY A 838 0.23 -33.94 -9.94
C GLY A 838 -0.85 -33.29 -9.07
N ASN A 839 -0.45 -32.67 -7.95
CA ASN A 839 -1.33 -32.03 -6.97
C ASN A 839 -1.70 -30.57 -7.27
N LEU A 840 -1.38 -30.03 -8.45
CA LEU A 840 -1.80 -28.67 -8.81
C LEU A 840 -3.30 -28.61 -9.23
N PRO A 841 -4.01 -27.48 -8.98
CA PRO A 841 -5.29 -27.16 -9.59
C PRO A 841 -5.27 -27.14 -11.12
N ILE A 842 -6.45 -27.25 -11.72
CA ILE A 842 -6.66 -27.26 -13.17
C ILE A 842 -7.27 -25.93 -13.65
N CYS A 843 -6.73 -25.40 -14.74
CA CYS A 843 -7.18 -24.19 -15.42
C CYS A 843 -7.59 -24.53 -16.87
N MET A 844 -8.88 -24.82 -17.11
CA MET A 844 -9.35 -25.23 -18.44
C MET A 844 -9.26 -24.11 -19.48
N ALA A 845 -8.49 -24.31 -20.56
CA ALA A 845 -8.35 -23.36 -21.65
C ALA A 845 -9.24 -23.74 -22.84
N LYS A 846 -10.53 -23.41 -22.73
CA LYS A 846 -11.57 -23.64 -23.75
C LYS A 846 -12.13 -22.34 -24.34
N THR A 847 -13.05 -22.46 -25.31
CA THR A 847 -13.81 -21.30 -25.82
C THR A 847 -14.78 -20.75 -24.77
N HIS A 848 -14.93 -19.43 -24.70
CA HIS A 848 -15.94 -18.75 -23.88
C HIS A 848 -17.32 -18.66 -24.56
N LEU A 849 -17.43 -19.10 -25.82
CA LEU A 849 -18.66 -18.94 -26.63
C LEU A 849 -19.63 -20.12 -26.51
N SER A 850 -19.25 -21.18 -25.79
CA SER A 850 -20.04 -22.39 -25.52
C SER A 850 -19.56 -23.04 -24.22
N LEU A 851 -20.42 -23.81 -23.54
CA LEU A 851 -20.00 -24.75 -22.51
C LEU A 851 -19.09 -25.85 -23.09
N SER A 852 -19.32 -26.22 -24.35
CA SER A 852 -18.53 -27.23 -25.08
C SER A 852 -17.26 -26.62 -25.71
N HIS A 853 -16.49 -27.47 -26.40
CA HIS A 853 -15.34 -27.04 -27.21
C HIS A 853 -15.72 -26.36 -28.55
N GLN A 854 -17.00 -26.35 -28.92
CA GLN A 854 -17.54 -25.89 -30.21
C GLN A 854 -18.25 -24.53 -30.05
N PRO A 855 -17.66 -23.39 -30.50
CA PRO A 855 -18.21 -22.04 -30.31
C PRO A 855 -19.65 -21.83 -30.81
N GLU A 856 -20.07 -22.59 -31.81
CA GLU A 856 -21.39 -22.59 -32.44
C GLU A 856 -22.47 -23.30 -31.62
N LYS A 857 -22.09 -24.20 -30.70
CA LYS A 857 -23.05 -24.92 -29.84
C LYS A 857 -23.53 -24.03 -28.70
N LYS A 858 -24.64 -23.33 -28.97
CA LYS A 858 -25.43 -22.56 -28.00
C LYS A 858 -26.33 -23.48 -27.13
N GLY A 859 -27.23 -22.89 -26.34
CA GLY A 859 -28.03 -23.62 -25.36
C GLY A 859 -27.17 -24.35 -24.31
N VAL A 860 -27.67 -25.43 -23.74
CA VAL A 860 -26.89 -26.36 -22.91
C VAL A 860 -26.58 -27.61 -23.74
N PRO A 861 -25.44 -27.68 -24.45
CA PRO A 861 -25.09 -28.86 -25.23
C PRO A 861 -24.96 -30.09 -24.32
N ARG A 862 -25.37 -31.25 -24.85
CA ARG A 862 -25.32 -32.55 -24.15
C ARG A 862 -24.52 -33.56 -24.96
N ASP A 863 -24.17 -34.68 -24.32
CA ASP A 863 -23.61 -35.90 -24.94
C ASP A 863 -22.30 -35.69 -25.74
N PHE A 864 -21.61 -34.57 -25.54
CA PHE A 864 -20.34 -34.27 -26.19
C PHE A 864 -19.16 -34.77 -25.35
N ILE A 865 -18.09 -35.17 -26.02
CA ILE A 865 -16.79 -35.46 -25.42
C ILE A 865 -15.92 -34.19 -25.51
N LEU A 866 -15.08 -33.95 -24.51
CA LEU A 866 -14.18 -32.78 -24.46
C LEU A 866 -12.75 -33.19 -24.89
N PRO A 867 -12.27 -32.80 -26.08
CA PRO A 867 -10.93 -33.15 -26.55
C PRO A 867 -9.88 -32.26 -25.90
N ILE A 868 -8.88 -32.89 -25.27
CA ILE A 868 -7.70 -32.25 -24.69
C ILE A 868 -6.53 -32.44 -25.67
N SER A 869 -6.17 -31.36 -26.38
CA SER A 869 -5.16 -31.39 -27.45
C SER A 869 -3.73 -31.39 -26.90
N ASP A 870 -3.48 -30.61 -25.86
CA ASP A 870 -2.19 -30.39 -25.21
C ASP A 870 -2.42 -30.08 -23.70
N VAL A 871 -1.40 -30.29 -22.87
CA VAL A 871 -1.43 -29.94 -21.43
C VAL A 871 -0.15 -29.21 -21.05
N ARG A 872 -0.31 -28.01 -20.50
CA ARG A 872 0.79 -27.15 -20.05
C ARG A 872 0.67 -26.87 -18.56
N ALA A 873 1.71 -26.29 -17.98
CA ALA A 873 1.74 -25.97 -16.56
C ALA A 873 2.39 -24.61 -16.33
N SER A 874 1.87 -23.88 -15.35
CA SER A 874 2.45 -22.67 -14.80
C SER A 874 2.74 -22.94 -13.33
N ILE A 875 3.97 -23.41 -13.06
CA ILE A 875 4.36 -24.00 -11.77
C ILE A 875 4.59 -22.94 -10.69
N GLY A 876 5.08 -21.76 -11.05
CA GLY A 876 5.18 -20.61 -10.15
C GLY A 876 3.82 -19.97 -9.86
N ALA A 877 2.93 -19.92 -10.85
CA ALA A 877 1.54 -19.51 -10.63
C ALA A 877 0.76 -20.58 -9.81
N GLY A 878 1.11 -21.85 -9.97
CA GLY A 878 0.57 -22.98 -9.21
C GLY A 878 -0.65 -23.65 -9.84
N PHE A 879 -0.70 -23.81 -11.17
CA PHE A 879 -1.76 -24.57 -11.85
C PHE A 879 -1.30 -25.29 -13.13
N ILE A 880 -2.05 -26.31 -13.54
CA ILE A 880 -1.92 -27.01 -14.83
C ILE A 880 -3.07 -26.56 -15.74
N TYR A 881 -2.79 -26.23 -17.00
CA TYR A 881 -3.78 -25.77 -17.97
C TYR A 881 -3.89 -26.69 -19.20
N PRO A 882 -4.97 -27.52 -19.28
CA PRO A 882 -5.30 -28.30 -20.46
C PRO A 882 -5.86 -27.41 -21.56
N LEU A 883 -5.40 -27.61 -22.79
CA LEU A 883 -5.86 -26.91 -23.98
C LEU A 883 -7.00 -27.71 -24.63
N VAL A 884 -8.14 -27.04 -24.80
CA VAL A 884 -9.37 -27.60 -25.37
C VAL A 884 -9.56 -27.02 -26.77
N GLY A 885 -9.19 -27.79 -27.79
CA GLY A 885 -9.12 -27.33 -29.18
C GLY A 885 -7.89 -26.47 -29.46
N THR A 886 -8.03 -25.46 -30.33
CA THR A 886 -6.95 -24.55 -30.74
C THR A 886 -7.12 -23.17 -30.11
N MET A 887 -6.14 -22.76 -29.30
CA MET A 887 -6.09 -21.42 -28.69
C MET A 887 -4.91 -20.63 -29.25
N SER A 888 -5.13 -19.35 -29.57
CA SER A 888 -4.06 -18.44 -29.98
C SER A 888 -3.68 -17.53 -28.82
N THR A 889 -2.45 -17.70 -28.34
CA THR A 889 -1.82 -16.90 -27.26
C THR A 889 -1.24 -15.57 -27.75
N MET A 890 -1.21 -15.35 -29.06
CA MET A 890 -0.81 -14.11 -29.70
C MET A 890 -1.90 -13.70 -30.71
N PRO A 891 -2.74 -12.69 -30.42
CA PRO A 891 -3.74 -12.18 -31.36
C PRO A 891 -3.12 -11.57 -32.61
N GLY A 892 -3.95 -11.18 -33.58
CA GLY A 892 -3.50 -10.57 -34.82
C GLY A 892 -4.40 -9.41 -35.21
N LEU A 893 -3.81 -8.30 -35.67
CA LEU A 893 -4.56 -7.15 -36.20
C LEU A 893 -5.58 -7.57 -37.30
N PRO A 894 -6.77 -6.96 -37.36
CA PRO A 894 -7.74 -7.15 -38.44
C PRO A 894 -7.31 -6.43 -39.72
N THR A 895 -8.05 -6.61 -40.83
CA THR A 895 -7.76 -5.97 -42.13
C THR A 895 -7.83 -4.43 -42.08
N ARG A 896 -8.72 -3.88 -41.24
CA ARG A 896 -8.73 -2.46 -40.87
C ARG A 896 -8.52 -2.35 -39.35
N PRO A 897 -7.28 -2.19 -38.87
CA PRO A 897 -7.01 -1.91 -37.46
C PRO A 897 -7.46 -0.49 -37.09
N CYS A 898 -7.75 -0.28 -35.79
CA CYS A 898 -8.17 1.01 -35.24
C CYS A 898 -7.12 2.12 -35.37
N PHE A 899 -5.83 1.79 -35.51
CA PHE A 899 -4.76 2.80 -35.61
C PHE A 899 -4.86 3.71 -36.85
N TYR A 900 -5.74 3.41 -37.80
CA TYR A 900 -6.06 4.35 -38.89
C TYR A 900 -6.89 5.55 -38.44
N ASP A 901 -7.58 5.44 -37.30
CA ASP A 901 -8.46 6.45 -36.74
C ASP A 901 -7.89 7.02 -35.41
N ILE A 902 -6.89 6.35 -34.83
CA ILE A 902 -6.17 6.83 -33.63
C ILE A 902 -5.22 7.97 -34.02
N ASP A 903 -5.38 9.10 -33.37
CA ASP A 903 -4.56 10.31 -33.54
C ASP A 903 -4.46 11.10 -32.22
N LEU A 904 -3.56 12.07 -32.13
CA LEU A 904 -3.39 12.96 -30.99
C LEU A 904 -3.61 14.42 -31.40
N ASP A 905 -4.53 15.09 -30.72
CA ASP A 905 -4.73 16.53 -30.90
C ASP A 905 -3.52 17.33 -30.36
N THR A 906 -2.77 17.99 -31.24
CA THR A 906 -1.50 18.65 -30.87
C THR A 906 -1.66 19.98 -30.13
N GLU A 907 -2.88 20.50 -29.98
CA GLU A 907 -3.16 21.72 -29.20
C GLU A 907 -3.78 21.41 -27.83
N THR A 908 -4.58 20.34 -27.74
CA THR A 908 -5.33 19.97 -26.51
C THR A 908 -4.84 18.68 -25.84
N GLU A 909 -3.87 17.99 -26.43
CA GLU A 909 -3.33 16.67 -26.02
C GLU A 909 -4.39 15.55 -25.91
N GLN A 910 -5.57 15.73 -26.54
CA GLN A 910 -6.65 14.75 -26.51
C GLN A 910 -6.47 13.64 -27.56
N VAL A 911 -6.62 12.38 -27.13
CA VAL A 911 -6.59 11.22 -28.04
C VAL A 911 -7.90 11.16 -28.86
N LYS A 912 -7.80 10.79 -30.14
CA LYS A 912 -8.94 10.54 -31.04
C LYS A 912 -8.95 9.05 -31.42
N GLY A 913 -10.12 8.51 -31.78
CA GLY A 913 -10.29 7.16 -32.35
C GLY A 913 -9.85 5.95 -31.50
N LEU A 914 -9.54 6.13 -30.22
CA LEU A 914 -9.18 5.04 -29.29
C LEU A 914 -10.41 4.25 -28.77
N PHE A 915 -11.61 4.84 -28.88
CA PHE A 915 -12.89 4.33 -28.36
C PHE A 915 -14.00 4.55 -29.40
#